data_AF-A0A380TXV4-F1
#
_entry.id   AF-A0A380TXV4-F1
#
_cell.length_a   1.000
_cell.length_b   1.000
_cell.length_c   1.000
_cell.angle_alpha   90.00
_cell.angle_beta   90.00
_cell.angle_gamma   90.00
#
_symmetry.space_group_name_H-M   'P 1'
#
loop_
_entity.id
_entity.type
_entity.pdbx_description
1 polymer ?
#
loop_
_entity_poly.entity_id
_entity_poly.type
_entity_poly.pdbx_seq_one_letter_code
_entity_poly.pdbx_strand_id
1 'polypeptide(L)'
;MFKFKNDIVHGALFDMDGTMFDTERLRFQTLKQASKELIGVEFSDAYLMACLGLSARSAEALAQKQYGQEVPYAEIRKRADELELETVRQYGVPIKKGLVQVLERLRKAGLRMAVATSSRRAIAEEYLINANVYKFFDVLVCGDEVEKGKPHPEIFLSAAQKLNLEPAQCFMFEDSENGIRSAYDAGGICVLFKDIKEPNASMLAHANYYFENMYDYLTELDIYSSHLEMPNLQESFPQTLNQLTVGIHGFGAIGGGYIAQILSHWDGYTRPKKIYASTRNSLYRSAVNAFGAYCIRYGQVSYDERIENMHIIDAEDLQQMHAMYVESSLIAICLAENALASEAATIAQGLYARYLAQDEQVQTPLTLLIILNKIGAKQLVLEQVRKALVELTDHAVADFILEQHYFCDTVVNRMVSKLSDKNLYRQLCIKYNIFKQYQLDDESNQIEVEDVSKLSAEQERRASEYVEDLRQNFQPSHILQHMDLILFNAEMDMPIYVENKSPLLSKMRQMILVDQISDIQLIKNRLWNGVHAMTAWYASLLGHQTIGVAMGDPRVQYYVEKLLAEVMQGLAHYLPKRKNDLTRLARSFDQSCQYAYKDPCSRVGRDPLRKLSAFERVFSSVVYNVSHGFSFEALLSGAIFGYLYLMEEEEQPIDVLLGHLKQQLQQMNLSKAHKKALYYVIQKRLNEYQNGELGMEDFMIPDQPQNTEMSCA
;
A
#
# COMPACT_ATOMS: atom_id res chain seq x y z
N MET A 1 15.98 18.18 11.54
CA MET A 1 16.37 19.35 10.72
C MET A 1 16.03 18.99 9.28
N PHE A 2 15.00 19.60 8.73
CA PHE A 2 14.57 19.32 7.36
C PHE A 2 15.44 20.12 6.39
N LYS A 3 16.00 19.43 5.38
CA LYS A 3 16.90 20.03 4.39
C LYS A 3 16.32 19.80 3.00
N PHE A 4 15.89 20.87 2.34
CA PHE A 4 15.38 20.84 0.97
C PHE A 4 16.46 21.40 0.05
N LYS A 5 16.99 20.57 -0.86
CA LYS A 5 18.16 20.93 -1.68
C LYS A 5 19.31 21.41 -0.80
N ASN A 6 19.69 22.68 -0.91
CA ASN A 6 20.75 23.30 -0.15
C ASN A 6 20.25 24.09 1.07
N ASP A 7 18.93 24.25 1.21
CA ASP A 7 18.32 25.09 2.23
C ASP A 7 17.92 24.28 3.47
N ILE A 8 18.11 24.89 4.63
CA ILE A 8 17.65 24.37 5.91
C ILE A 8 16.35 25.07 6.26
N VAL A 9 15.26 24.32 6.36
CA VAL A 9 13.92 24.89 6.46
C VAL A 9 13.22 24.42 7.73
N HIS A 10 12.71 25.37 8.50
CA HIS A 10 12.04 25.16 9.78
C HIS A 10 10.57 25.61 9.75
N GLY A 11 10.19 26.45 8.78
CA GLY A 11 8.84 26.98 8.65
C GLY A 11 8.32 27.03 7.22
N ALA A 12 7.00 27.09 7.08
CA ALA A 12 6.32 27.25 5.79
C ALA A 12 5.15 28.24 5.92
N LEU A 13 5.22 29.34 5.17
CA LEU A 13 4.29 30.46 5.20
C LEU A 13 3.56 30.48 3.85
N PHE A 14 2.24 30.38 3.89
CA PHE A 14 1.41 30.28 2.68
C PHE A 14 0.61 31.55 2.48
N ASP A 15 0.66 32.12 1.27
CA ASP A 15 -0.45 32.93 0.80
C ASP A 15 -1.70 32.06 0.57
N MET A 16 -2.88 32.67 0.57
CA MET A 16 -4.17 31.97 0.48
C MET A 16 -4.80 32.02 -0.91
N ASP A 17 -5.00 33.21 -1.47
CA ASP A 17 -5.84 33.44 -2.64
C ASP A 17 -4.99 33.32 -3.91
N GLY A 18 -5.30 32.34 -4.77
CA GLY A 18 -4.46 32.02 -5.94
C GLY A 18 -3.31 31.04 -5.61
N THR A 19 -2.90 30.95 -4.35
CA THR A 19 -1.92 29.95 -3.88
C THR A 19 -2.59 28.69 -3.32
N MET A 20 -3.36 28.79 -2.24
CA MET A 20 -4.03 27.64 -1.60
C MET A 20 -5.40 27.34 -2.22
N PHE A 21 -6.14 28.39 -2.58
CA PHE A 21 -7.49 28.28 -3.09
C PHE A 21 -7.60 28.95 -4.47
N ASP A 22 -8.37 28.36 -5.38
CA ASP A 22 -8.66 28.90 -6.71
C ASP A 22 -9.78 29.97 -6.64
N THR A 23 -9.64 30.88 -5.67
CA THR A 23 -10.62 31.93 -5.36
C THR A 23 -10.63 33.03 -6.41
N GLU A 24 -9.52 33.29 -7.10
CA GLU A 24 -9.48 34.30 -8.18
C GLU A 24 -10.38 33.93 -9.37
N ARG A 25 -10.47 32.64 -9.74
CA ARG A 25 -11.41 32.21 -10.79
C ARG A 25 -12.86 32.31 -10.33
N LEU A 26 -13.13 31.95 -9.08
CA LEU A 26 -14.45 32.13 -8.48
C LEU A 26 -14.82 33.62 -8.47
N ARG A 27 -13.87 34.49 -8.12
CA ARG A 27 -14.04 35.94 -8.10
C ARG A 27 -14.38 36.52 -9.47
N PHE A 28 -13.73 36.02 -10.53
CA PHE A 28 -14.04 36.43 -11.90
C PHE A 28 -15.49 36.06 -12.27
N GLN A 29 -15.95 34.87 -11.89
CA GLN A 29 -17.31 34.42 -12.14
C GLN A 29 -18.34 35.27 -11.38
N THR A 30 -18.11 35.52 -10.09
CA THR A 30 -19.04 36.30 -9.27
C THR A 30 -19.09 37.76 -9.69
N LEU A 31 -17.97 38.36 -10.10
CA LEU A 31 -17.95 39.72 -10.66
C LEU A 31 -18.70 39.83 -11.98
N LYS A 32 -18.57 38.84 -12.88
CA LYS A 32 -19.34 38.78 -14.13
C LYS A 32 -20.83 38.69 -13.85
N GLN A 33 -21.22 37.82 -12.93
CA GLN A 33 -22.61 37.64 -12.54
C GLN A 33 -23.18 38.92 -11.91
N ALA A 34 -22.48 39.50 -10.93
CA ALA A 34 -22.92 40.72 -10.25
C ALA A 34 -23.04 41.92 -11.21
N SER A 35 -22.10 42.10 -12.13
CA SER A 35 -22.19 43.19 -13.10
C SER A 35 -23.35 42.96 -14.07
N LYS A 36 -23.60 41.72 -14.50
CA LYS A 36 -24.78 41.39 -15.32
C LYS A 36 -26.09 41.67 -14.59
N GLU A 37 -26.18 41.31 -13.32
CA GLU A 37 -27.36 41.54 -12.48
C GLU A 37 -27.66 43.03 -12.31
N LEU A 38 -26.63 43.87 -12.10
CA LEU A 38 -26.81 45.28 -11.74
C LEU A 38 -26.78 46.26 -12.91
N ILE A 39 -25.98 46.00 -13.95
CA ILE A 39 -25.84 46.89 -15.12
C ILE A 39 -26.20 46.24 -16.45
N GLY A 40 -26.65 44.97 -16.43
CA GLY A 40 -27.05 44.23 -17.63
C GLY A 40 -25.89 43.75 -18.51
N VAL A 41 -24.64 44.00 -18.11
CA VAL A 41 -23.43 43.67 -18.89
C VAL A 41 -22.42 42.94 -18.01
N GLU A 42 -21.88 41.83 -18.52
CA GLU A 42 -20.80 41.10 -17.86
C GLU A 42 -19.47 41.87 -18.00
N PHE A 43 -18.72 41.98 -16.91
CA PHE A 43 -17.34 42.42 -16.96
C PHE A 43 -16.52 41.47 -17.84
N SER A 44 -15.73 42.05 -18.74
CA SER A 44 -14.99 41.30 -19.75
C SER A 44 -13.77 40.62 -19.15
N ASP A 45 -13.35 39.49 -19.73
CA ASP A 45 -12.13 38.80 -19.28
C ASP A 45 -10.90 39.71 -19.36
N ALA A 46 -10.79 40.53 -20.41
CA ALA A 46 -9.69 41.49 -20.55
C ALA A 46 -9.63 42.49 -19.39
N TYR A 47 -10.79 42.97 -18.93
CA TYR A 47 -10.89 43.86 -17.77
C TYR A 47 -10.50 43.15 -16.48
N LEU A 48 -11.06 41.96 -16.23
CA LEU A 48 -10.78 41.19 -15.00
C LEU A 48 -9.29 40.81 -14.92
N MET A 49 -8.69 40.41 -16.04
CA MET A 49 -7.25 40.13 -16.14
C MET A 49 -6.38 41.36 -15.86
N ALA A 50 -6.80 42.54 -16.30
CA ALA A 50 -6.12 43.80 -16.02
C ALA A 50 -6.26 44.24 -14.55
N CYS A 51 -7.31 43.79 -13.86
CA CYS A 51 -7.53 44.05 -12.43
C CYS A 51 -6.69 43.17 -11.50
N LEU A 52 -6.21 42.00 -11.95
CA LEU A 52 -5.36 41.12 -11.13
C LEU A 52 -4.10 41.85 -10.66
N GLY A 53 -3.95 41.99 -9.34
CA GLY A 53 -2.84 42.69 -8.68
C GLY A 53 -3.06 44.19 -8.43
N LEU A 54 -4.21 44.76 -8.83
CA LEU A 54 -4.57 46.16 -8.57
C LEU A 54 -5.25 46.33 -7.21
N SER A 55 -5.11 47.53 -6.63
CA SER A 55 -5.92 47.94 -5.48
C SER A 55 -7.38 48.12 -5.89
N ALA A 56 -8.33 47.96 -4.96
CA ALA A 56 -9.76 48.16 -5.23
C ALA A 56 -10.06 49.53 -5.86
N ARG A 57 -9.37 50.59 -5.43
CA ARG A 57 -9.49 51.94 -6.00
C ARG A 57 -8.99 52.02 -7.45
N SER A 58 -7.92 51.30 -7.77
CA SER A 58 -7.38 51.26 -9.14
C SER A 58 -8.26 50.42 -10.07
N ALA A 59 -8.81 49.31 -9.57
CA ALA A 59 -9.79 48.50 -10.30
C ALA A 59 -11.09 49.29 -10.56
N GLU A 60 -11.57 50.06 -9.58
CA GLU A 60 -12.72 50.97 -9.76
C GLU A 60 -12.47 52.02 -10.84
N ALA A 61 -11.31 52.68 -10.83
CA ALA A 61 -10.95 53.65 -11.85
C ALA A 61 -10.87 53.02 -13.27
N LEU A 62 -10.40 51.77 -13.35
CA LEU A 62 -10.40 51.01 -14.60
C LEU A 62 -11.83 50.66 -15.05
N ALA A 63 -12.70 50.28 -14.12
CA ALA A 63 -14.12 50.01 -14.39
C ALA A 63 -14.81 51.25 -14.94
N GLN A 64 -14.60 52.41 -14.30
CA GLN A 64 -15.17 53.70 -14.73
C GLN A 64 -14.72 54.09 -16.14
N LYS A 65 -13.45 53.80 -16.47
CA LYS A 65 -12.91 54.05 -17.80
C LYS A 65 -13.53 53.16 -18.88
N GLN A 66 -13.83 51.90 -18.57
CA GLN A 66 -14.27 50.91 -19.55
C GLN A 66 -15.79 50.77 -19.65
N TYR A 67 -16.51 50.96 -18.55
CA TYR A 67 -17.96 50.76 -18.43
C TYR A 67 -18.74 52.05 -18.11
N GLY A 68 -18.04 53.19 -17.97
CA GLY A 68 -18.63 54.51 -17.73
C GLY A 68 -18.49 54.99 -16.28
N GLN A 69 -18.45 56.32 -16.10
CA GLN A 69 -18.22 56.96 -14.79
C GLN A 69 -19.30 56.63 -13.74
N GLU A 70 -20.51 56.30 -14.19
CA GLU A 70 -21.66 56.01 -13.32
C GLU A 70 -21.77 54.52 -12.95
N VAL A 71 -20.79 53.68 -13.30
CA VAL A 71 -20.83 52.25 -12.94
C VAL A 71 -20.89 52.08 -11.41
N PRO A 72 -21.88 51.36 -10.85
CA PRO A 72 -22.01 51.17 -9.42
C PRO A 72 -21.03 50.10 -8.93
N TYR A 73 -19.73 50.35 -9.09
CA TYR A 73 -18.66 49.37 -8.84
C TYR A 73 -18.65 48.84 -7.41
N ALA A 74 -18.89 49.72 -6.43
CA ALA A 74 -18.98 49.34 -5.03
C ALA A 74 -20.14 48.34 -4.77
N GLU A 75 -21.29 48.54 -5.42
CA GLU A 75 -22.44 47.64 -5.29
C GLU A 75 -22.19 46.31 -6.01
N ILE A 76 -21.59 46.33 -7.20
CA ILE A 76 -21.16 45.12 -7.93
C ILE A 76 -20.19 44.30 -7.09
N ARG A 77 -19.20 44.95 -6.47
CA ARG A 77 -18.22 44.25 -5.63
C ARG A 77 -18.87 43.64 -4.40
N LYS A 78 -19.78 44.38 -3.75
CA LYS A 78 -20.53 43.87 -2.60
C LYS A 78 -21.39 42.65 -2.99
N ARG A 79 -22.09 42.73 -4.13
CA ARG A 79 -22.90 41.60 -4.62
C ARG A 79 -22.02 40.40 -5.00
N ALA A 80 -20.85 40.63 -5.58
CA ALA A 80 -19.89 39.57 -5.86
C ALA A 80 -19.35 38.90 -4.58
N ASP A 81 -19.08 39.67 -3.51
CA ASP A 81 -18.70 39.14 -2.19
C ASP A 81 -19.80 38.23 -1.61
N GLU A 82 -21.07 38.63 -1.75
CA GLU A 82 -22.23 37.83 -1.31
C GLU A 82 -22.34 36.52 -2.10
N LEU A 83 -22.28 36.59 -3.43
CA LEU A 83 -22.32 35.42 -4.31
C LEU A 83 -21.16 34.44 -4.06
N GLU A 84 -19.97 34.97 -3.74
CA GLU A 84 -18.79 34.17 -3.43
C GLU A 84 -18.98 33.40 -2.12
N LEU A 85 -19.47 34.06 -1.07
CA LEU A 85 -19.79 33.40 0.20
C LEU A 85 -20.92 32.37 0.05
N GLU A 86 -21.97 32.68 -0.72
CA GLU A 86 -23.05 31.73 -1.05
C GLU A 86 -22.49 30.49 -1.75
N THR A 87 -21.63 30.69 -2.75
CA THR A 87 -20.99 29.59 -3.50
C THR A 87 -20.10 28.74 -2.59
N VAL A 88 -19.27 29.35 -1.76
CA VAL A 88 -18.38 28.62 -0.83
C VAL A 88 -19.19 27.82 0.19
N ARG A 89 -20.29 28.37 0.71
CA ARG A 89 -21.15 27.66 1.67
C ARG A 89 -21.92 26.50 1.04
N GLN A 90 -22.32 26.65 -0.22
CA GLN A 90 -23.10 25.64 -0.93
C GLN A 90 -22.25 24.53 -1.54
N TYR A 91 -21.08 24.89 -2.09
CA TYR A 91 -20.25 23.99 -2.91
C TYR A 91 -18.86 23.71 -2.33
N GLY A 92 -18.49 24.40 -1.24
CA GLY A 92 -17.16 24.31 -0.62
C GLY A 92 -16.15 25.30 -1.21
N VAL A 93 -15.00 25.43 -0.55
CA VAL A 93 -13.88 26.26 -1.02
C VAL A 93 -13.14 25.54 -2.16
N PRO A 94 -12.82 26.20 -3.28
CA PRO A 94 -12.11 25.55 -4.38
C PRO A 94 -10.62 25.35 -4.04
N ILE A 95 -10.27 24.19 -3.47
CA ILE A 95 -8.91 23.89 -3.04
C ILE A 95 -7.98 23.62 -4.24
N LYS A 96 -6.80 24.26 -4.28
CA LYS A 96 -5.77 23.94 -5.28
C LYS A 96 -5.31 22.50 -5.13
N LYS A 97 -5.30 21.78 -6.26
CA LYS A 97 -4.94 20.38 -6.31
C LYS A 97 -3.49 20.21 -5.82
N GLY A 98 -3.29 19.42 -4.76
CA GLY A 98 -1.97 19.13 -4.18
C GLY A 98 -1.72 19.82 -2.83
N LEU A 99 -2.54 20.81 -2.45
CA LEU A 99 -2.35 21.59 -1.22
C LEU A 99 -2.28 20.71 0.03
N VAL A 100 -3.28 19.87 0.23
CA VAL A 100 -3.42 19.07 1.46
C VAL A 100 -2.20 18.18 1.66
N GLN A 101 -1.74 17.53 0.59
CA GLN A 101 -0.58 16.65 0.63
C GLN A 101 0.71 17.39 0.93
N VAL A 102 0.88 18.61 0.39
CA VAL A 102 2.00 19.49 0.71
C VAL A 102 1.98 19.88 2.19
N LEU A 103 0.84 20.35 2.71
CA LEU A 103 0.70 20.72 4.12
C LEU A 103 1.04 19.57 5.06
N GLU A 104 0.56 18.36 4.75
CA GLU A 104 0.84 17.18 5.55
C GLU A 104 2.30 16.79 5.53
N ARG A 105 2.94 16.84 4.36
CA ARG A 105 4.35 16.47 4.23
C ARG A 105 5.23 17.44 5.00
N LEU A 106 4.96 18.73 4.91
CA LEU A 106 5.71 19.76 5.66
C LEU A 106 5.47 19.63 7.17
N ARG A 107 4.22 19.41 7.60
CA ARG A 107 3.89 19.23 9.03
C ARG A 107 4.69 18.09 9.66
N LYS A 108 4.76 16.96 8.97
CA LYS A 108 5.40 15.75 9.48
C LYS A 108 6.92 15.72 9.25
N ALA A 109 7.43 16.53 8.32
CA ALA A 109 8.84 16.92 8.29
C ALA A 109 9.22 17.83 9.49
N GLY A 110 8.25 18.19 10.34
CA GLY A 110 8.44 18.92 11.59
C GLY A 110 8.40 20.44 11.43
N LEU A 111 7.92 20.96 10.29
CA LEU A 111 7.85 22.40 10.05
C LEU A 111 6.65 23.00 10.78
N ARG A 112 6.85 24.21 11.31
CA ARG A 112 5.76 25.08 11.75
C ARG A 112 5.18 25.80 10.54
N MET A 113 3.87 26.05 10.53
CA MET A 113 3.22 26.65 9.37
C MET A 113 2.34 27.82 9.73
N ALA A 114 2.29 28.79 8.83
CA ALA A 114 1.43 29.96 8.97
C ALA A 114 0.74 30.32 7.66
N VAL A 115 -0.38 31.01 7.76
CA VAL A 115 -1.03 31.70 6.64
C VAL A 115 -0.68 33.19 6.69
N ALA A 116 -0.33 33.77 5.55
CA ALA A 116 0.01 35.18 5.37
C ALA A 116 -0.78 35.74 4.18
N THR A 117 -2.02 36.21 4.42
CA THR A 117 -2.98 36.60 3.39
C THR A 117 -3.41 38.08 3.49
N SER A 118 -3.66 38.72 2.35
CA SER A 118 -4.26 40.07 2.30
C SER A 118 -5.76 40.08 2.66
N SER A 119 -6.38 38.91 2.76
CA SER A 119 -7.79 38.76 3.15
C SER A 119 -7.99 39.07 4.64
N ARG A 120 -9.20 39.50 5.00
CA ARG A 120 -9.59 39.76 6.40
C ARG A 120 -9.66 38.45 7.20
N ARG A 121 -9.31 38.48 8.48
CA ARG A 121 -9.26 37.28 9.34
C ARG A 121 -10.53 36.43 9.28
N ALA A 122 -11.70 37.05 9.42
CA ALA A 122 -12.97 36.31 9.44
C ALA A 122 -13.19 35.46 8.17
N ILE A 123 -12.79 35.97 7.00
CA ILE A 123 -12.92 35.26 5.71
C ILE A 123 -11.87 34.16 5.63
N ALA A 124 -10.62 34.47 5.98
CA ALA A 124 -9.54 33.49 5.95
C ALA A 124 -9.84 32.28 6.86
N GLU A 125 -10.34 32.51 8.08
CA GLU A 125 -10.72 31.45 9.01
C GLU A 125 -11.89 30.62 8.47
N GLU A 126 -12.94 31.25 7.95
CA GLU A 126 -14.08 30.54 7.35
C GLU A 126 -13.63 29.63 6.19
N TYR A 127 -12.71 30.12 5.33
CA TYR A 127 -12.19 29.33 4.21
C TYR A 127 -11.34 28.16 4.68
N LEU A 128 -10.40 28.39 5.61
CA LEU A 128 -9.52 27.35 6.13
C LEU A 128 -10.30 26.26 6.89
N ILE A 129 -11.36 26.64 7.61
CA ILE A 129 -12.24 25.72 8.34
C ILE A 129 -13.07 24.89 7.34
N ASN A 130 -13.73 25.54 6.37
CA ASN A 130 -14.55 24.85 5.37
C ASN A 130 -13.71 23.96 4.44
N ALA A 131 -12.46 24.32 4.19
CA ALA A 131 -11.49 23.48 3.47
C ALA A 131 -10.87 22.39 4.35
N ASN A 132 -11.17 22.34 5.65
CA ASN A 132 -10.62 21.39 6.63
C ASN A 132 -9.07 21.39 6.71
N VAL A 133 -8.46 22.55 6.50
CA VAL A 133 -6.99 22.74 6.56
C VAL A 133 -6.54 23.65 7.70
N TYR A 134 -7.46 24.33 8.41
CA TYR A 134 -7.14 25.21 9.54
C TYR A 134 -6.21 24.55 10.58
N LYS A 135 -6.45 23.26 10.87
CA LYS A 135 -5.66 22.42 11.80
C LYS A 135 -4.16 22.32 11.46
N PHE A 136 -3.77 22.64 10.23
CA PHE A 136 -2.37 22.61 9.81
C PHE A 136 -1.65 23.93 10.06
N PHE A 137 -2.26 24.98 10.60
CA PHE A 137 -1.58 26.27 10.75
C PHE A 137 -1.46 26.65 12.22
N ASP A 138 -0.23 26.95 12.66
CA ASP A 138 0.06 27.39 14.03
C ASP A 138 -0.26 28.89 14.21
N VAL A 139 -0.14 29.66 13.12
CA VAL A 139 -0.33 31.11 13.10
C VAL A 139 -1.08 31.53 11.85
N LEU A 140 -1.97 32.52 11.99
CA LEU A 140 -2.55 33.24 10.87
C LEU A 140 -2.17 34.72 10.99
N VAL A 141 -1.76 35.34 9.89
CA VAL A 141 -1.56 36.78 9.73
C VAL A 141 -2.41 37.25 8.56
N CYS A 142 -3.34 38.16 8.85
CA CYS A 142 -4.37 38.59 7.90
C CYS A 142 -4.18 40.07 7.53
N GLY A 143 -4.81 40.50 6.43
CA GLY A 143 -4.61 41.85 5.89
C GLY A 143 -5.12 42.96 6.81
N ASP A 144 -6.07 42.66 7.69
CA ASP A 144 -6.59 43.57 8.73
C ASP A 144 -5.68 43.67 9.97
N GLU A 145 -4.55 42.97 10.00
CA GLU A 145 -3.58 42.96 11.10
C GLU A 145 -2.25 43.64 10.75
N VAL A 146 -2.09 44.15 9.53
CA VAL A 146 -0.85 44.77 9.03
C VAL A 146 -1.10 46.19 8.55
N GLU A 147 -0.15 47.10 8.78
CA GLU A 147 -0.23 48.49 8.33
C GLU A 147 0.02 48.61 6.83
N LYS A 148 0.96 47.81 6.29
CA LYS A 148 1.32 47.80 4.87
C LYS A 148 1.14 46.41 4.28
N GLY A 149 0.11 46.27 3.44
CA GLY A 149 -0.12 45.07 2.65
C GLY A 149 0.94 44.82 1.56
N LYS A 150 0.84 43.66 0.91
CA LYS A 150 1.71 43.27 -0.22
C LYS A 150 1.67 44.36 -1.31
N PRO A 151 2.82 44.79 -1.88
CA PRO A 151 4.11 44.10 -1.91
C PRO A 151 5.04 44.35 -0.72
N HIS A 152 4.62 45.12 0.31
CA HIS A 152 5.48 45.32 1.48
C HIS A 152 5.70 44.00 2.24
N PRO A 153 6.89 43.71 2.80
CA PRO A 153 7.22 42.40 3.41
C PRO A 153 6.59 42.16 4.79
N GLU A 154 5.93 43.17 5.37
CA GLU A 154 5.43 43.16 6.76
C GLU A 154 4.60 41.92 7.11
N ILE A 155 3.77 41.43 6.18
CA ILE A 155 2.91 40.27 6.45
C ILE A 155 3.71 38.97 6.64
N PHE A 156 4.72 38.73 5.81
CA PHE A 156 5.59 37.55 5.93
C PHE A 156 6.56 37.68 7.11
N LEU A 157 7.10 38.87 7.35
CA LEU A 157 7.93 39.15 8.52
C LEU A 157 7.15 38.90 9.83
N SER A 158 5.91 39.38 9.89
CA SER A 158 5.03 39.17 11.05
C SER A 158 4.70 37.70 11.26
N ALA A 159 4.45 36.96 10.18
CA ALA A 159 4.18 35.52 10.25
C ALA A 159 5.40 34.73 10.76
N ALA A 160 6.59 34.99 10.21
CA ALA A 160 7.85 34.37 10.65
C ALA A 160 8.14 34.68 12.13
N GLN A 161 8.00 35.94 12.53
CA GLN A 161 8.17 36.37 13.91
C GLN A 161 7.21 35.64 14.88
N LYS A 162 5.92 35.54 14.54
CA LYS A 162 4.93 34.82 15.37
C LYS A 162 5.24 33.31 15.47
N LEU A 163 5.87 32.72 14.46
CA LEU A 163 6.36 31.33 14.51
C LEU A 163 7.68 31.16 15.29
N ASN A 164 8.30 32.26 15.72
CA ASN A 164 9.65 32.32 16.29
C ASN A 164 10.71 31.73 15.35
N LEU A 165 10.66 32.12 14.07
CA LEU A 165 11.59 31.69 13.04
C LEU A 165 12.18 32.90 12.31
N GLU A 166 13.40 32.75 11.82
CA GLU A 166 13.99 33.74 10.90
C GLU A 166 13.37 33.59 9.51
N PRO A 167 13.12 34.67 8.76
CA PRO A 167 12.57 34.59 7.41
C PRO A 167 13.35 33.66 6.48
N ALA A 168 14.68 33.68 6.55
CA ALA A 168 15.57 32.83 5.73
C ALA A 168 15.43 31.32 6.01
N GLN A 169 14.75 30.93 7.09
CA GLN A 169 14.46 29.53 7.43
C GLN A 169 13.05 29.10 7.01
N CYS A 170 12.32 29.97 6.33
CA CYS A 170 10.93 29.79 5.99
C CYS A 170 10.74 29.69 4.48
N PHE A 171 10.03 28.65 4.03
CA PHE A 171 9.39 28.74 2.72
C PHE A 171 8.30 29.80 2.75
N MET A 172 8.20 30.57 1.67
CA MET A 172 7.13 31.54 1.45
C MET A 172 6.49 31.23 0.09
N PHE A 173 5.28 30.68 0.13
CA PHE A 173 4.54 30.21 -1.04
C PHE A 173 3.61 31.30 -1.56
N GLU A 174 3.72 31.61 -2.85
CA GLU A 174 3.01 32.70 -3.52
C GLU A 174 2.73 32.39 -4.98
N ASP A 175 1.78 33.12 -5.58
CA ASP A 175 1.44 33.05 -7.00
C ASP A 175 1.43 34.43 -7.68
N SER A 176 1.43 35.52 -6.90
CA SER A 176 1.26 36.88 -7.43
C SER A 176 2.56 37.67 -7.48
N GLU A 177 2.65 38.67 -8.37
CA GLU A 177 3.85 39.53 -8.46
C GLU A 177 4.08 40.36 -7.19
N ASN A 178 3.03 40.96 -6.64
CA ASN A 178 3.15 41.71 -5.39
C ASN A 178 3.53 40.79 -4.23
N GLY A 179 2.97 39.58 -4.22
CA GLY A 179 3.19 38.63 -3.15
C GLY A 179 4.58 38.01 -3.16
N ILE A 180 5.06 37.53 -4.31
CA ILE A 180 6.42 36.97 -4.41
C ILE A 180 7.49 38.03 -4.11
N ARG A 181 7.25 39.30 -4.48
CA ARG A 181 8.11 40.42 -4.09
C ARG A 181 8.11 40.67 -2.59
N SER A 182 6.94 40.63 -1.95
CA SER A 182 6.80 40.74 -0.50
C SER A 182 7.57 39.63 0.22
N ALA A 183 7.47 38.39 -0.26
CA ALA A 183 8.21 37.25 0.27
C ALA A 183 9.74 37.42 0.10
N TYR A 184 10.18 37.88 -1.06
CA TYR A 184 11.60 38.11 -1.35
C TYR A 184 12.19 39.23 -0.50
N ASP A 185 11.49 40.37 -0.41
CA ASP A 185 11.92 41.51 0.41
C ASP A 185 11.91 41.17 1.92
N ALA A 186 11.13 40.16 2.34
CA ALA A 186 11.18 39.61 3.69
C ALA A 186 12.42 38.74 3.94
N GLY A 187 13.15 38.33 2.91
CA GLY A 187 14.32 37.46 2.98
C GLY A 187 13.97 35.97 3.13
N GLY A 188 12.78 35.56 2.68
CA GLY A 188 12.34 34.17 2.70
C GLY A 188 12.90 33.31 1.58
N ILE A 189 12.66 31.99 1.68
CA ILE A 189 12.87 31.06 0.58
C ILE A 189 11.60 31.07 -0.28
N CYS A 190 11.63 31.85 -1.36
CA CYS A 190 10.49 32.15 -2.19
C CYS A 190 10.15 30.99 -3.12
N VAL A 191 8.94 30.45 -2.97
CA VAL A 191 8.39 29.41 -3.84
C VAL A 191 7.21 30.00 -4.61
N LEU A 192 7.38 30.12 -5.92
CA LEU A 192 6.37 30.67 -6.82
C LEU A 192 5.57 29.55 -7.49
N PHE A 193 4.26 29.67 -7.48
CA PHE A 193 3.34 28.84 -8.25
C PHE A 193 2.75 29.62 -9.43
N LYS A 194 2.45 28.89 -10.50
CA LYS A 194 1.63 29.43 -11.59
C LYS A 194 0.15 29.46 -11.19
N ASP A 195 -0.52 30.53 -11.58
CA ASP A 195 -1.98 30.65 -11.49
C ASP A 195 -2.59 31.14 -12.82
N ILE A 196 -3.46 32.16 -12.82
CA ILE A 196 -4.15 32.65 -14.00
C ILE A 196 -3.18 33.33 -14.98
N LYS A 197 -2.18 34.05 -14.47
CA LYS A 197 -1.15 34.72 -15.28
C LYS A 197 0.11 33.86 -15.36
N GLU A 198 0.71 33.80 -16.55
CA GLU A 198 2.06 33.29 -16.70
C GLU A 198 3.04 34.18 -15.90
N PRO A 199 3.97 33.58 -15.14
CA PRO A 199 4.99 34.33 -14.43
C PRO A 199 5.82 35.19 -15.38
N ASN A 200 5.91 36.48 -15.08
CA ASN A 200 6.78 37.38 -15.83
C ASN A 200 8.25 37.28 -15.33
N ALA A 201 9.17 37.93 -16.07
CA ALA A 201 10.59 37.91 -15.72
C ALA A 201 10.88 38.49 -14.32
N SER A 202 10.07 39.45 -13.86
CA SER A 202 10.19 40.02 -12.52
C SER A 202 9.87 38.97 -11.45
N MET A 203 8.74 38.27 -11.57
CA MET A 203 8.34 37.22 -10.64
C MET A 203 9.40 36.11 -10.52
N LEU A 204 9.90 35.62 -11.67
CA LEU A 204 10.92 34.59 -11.71
C LEU A 204 12.24 35.04 -11.08
N ALA A 205 12.61 36.32 -11.20
CA ALA A 205 13.82 36.86 -10.58
C ALA A 205 13.75 36.94 -9.04
N HIS A 206 12.53 37.00 -8.47
CA HIS A 206 12.30 37.03 -7.03
C HIS A 206 12.00 35.64 -6.44
N ALA A 207 11.88 34.60 -7.28
CA ALA A 207 11.61 33.23 -6.84
C ALA A 207 12.90 32.42 -6.72
N ASN A 208 13.09 31.70 -5.61
CA ASN A 208 14.14 30.69 -5.51
C ASN A 208 13.75 29.42 -6.27
N TYR A 209 12.46 29.08 -6.22
CA TYR A 209 11.88 27.92 -6.86
C TYR A 209 10.58 28.29 -7.56
N TYR A 210 10.35 27.73 -8.74
CA TYR A 210 9.13 27.90 -9.51
C TYR A 210 8.55 26.53 -9.87
N PHE A 211 7.24 26.38 -9.75
CA PHE A 211 6.49 25.17 -10.08
C PHE A 211 5.18 25.52 -10.80
N GLU A 212 4.79 24.71 -11.80
CA GLU A 212 3.53 24.94 -12.52
C GLU A 212 2.31 24.68 -11.62
N ASN A 213 2.44 23.76 -10.66
CA ASN A 213 1.37 23.42 -9.72
C ASN A 213 1.93 22.79 -8.43
N MET A 214 1.06 22.59 -7.44
CA MET A 214 1.45 22.02 -6.14
C MET A 214 1.89 20.54 -6.21
N TYR A 215 1.47 19.76 -7.22
CA TYR A 215 1.99 18.40 -7.39
C TYR A 215 3.43 18.36 -7.84
N ASP A 216 3.85 19.31 -8.67
CA ASP A 216 5.25 19.40 -9.10
C ASP A 216 6.13 19.70 -7.88
N TYR A 217 5.70 20.66 -7.03
CA TYR A 217 6.37 20.92 -5.77
C TYR A 217 6.36 19.71 -4.84
N LEU A 218 5.22 19.01 -4.70
CA LEU A 218 5.15 17.80 -3.88
C LEU A 218 6.13 16.71 -4.37
N THR A 219 6.24 16.54 -5.69
CA THR A 219 7.15 15.56 -6.30
C THR A 219 8.60 15.91 -6.00
N GLU A 220 8.96 17.20 -6.06
CA GLU A 220 10.29 17.66 -5.68
C GLU A 220 10.54 17.52 -4.17
N LEU A 221 9.54 17.88 -3.35
CA LEU A 221 9.57 17.78 -1.89
C LEU A 221 9.79 16.33 -1.41
N ASP A 222 9.22 15.36 -2.12
CA ASP A 222 9.37 13.93 -1.82
C ASP A 222 10.84 13.48 -1.85
N ILE A 223 11.69 14.08 -2.70
CA ILE A 223 13.12 13.74 -2.81
C ILE A 223 13.86 14.04 -1.49
N TYR A 224 13.42 15.07 -0.77
CA TYR A 224 14.08 15.60 0.43
C TYR A 224 13.36 15.24 1.73
N SER A 225 12.18 14.63 1.61
CA SER A 225 11.43 14.09 2.74
C SER A 225 12.14 12.85 3.27
N SER A 226 12.41 12.78 4.56
CA SER A 226 12.93 11.55 5.17
C SER A 226 11.94 10.40 4.99
N HIS A 227 12.42 9.25 4.50
CA HIS A 227 11.67 8.00 4.53
C HIS A 227 11.27 7.68 5.98
N LEU A 228 9.97 7.52 6.24
CA LEU A 228 9.49 7.03 7.53
C LEU A 228 9.81 5.53 7.67
N GLU A 229 10.07 5.09 8.90
CA GLU A 229 10.12 3.66 9.22
C GLU A 229 8.75 2.98 8.99
N MET A 230 8.75 1.65 8.83
CA MET A 230 7.55 0.84 8.59
C MET A 230 6.47 1.08 9.67
N PRO A 231 5.18 1.27 9.32
CA PRO A 231 4.11 1.42 10.30
C PRO A 231 3.93 0.19 11.16
N ASN A 232 3.68 0.41 12.45
CA ASN A 232 3.07 -0.60 13.28
C ASN A 232 1.59 -0.76 12.86
N LEU A 233 1.07 -1.99 12.91
CA LEU A 233 -0.31 -2.32 12.51
C LEU A 233 -1.40 -1.55 13.28
N GLN A 234 -1.08 -1.02 14.47
CA GLN A 234 -2.01 -0.28 15.33
C GLN A 234 -1.91 1.24 15.16
N GLU A 235 -1.03 1.71 14.27
CA GLU A 235 -0.80 3.14 14.08
C GLU A 235 -2.04 3.79 13.42
N SER A 236 -2.46 4.94 13.95
CA SER A 236 -3.67 5.62 13.48
C SER A 236 -3.52 6.05 12.01
N PHE A 237 -4.57 5.81 11.24
CA PHE A 237 -4.52 6.02 9.80
C PHE A 237 -4.67 7.48 9.38
N PRO A 238 -4.08 7.88 8.25
CA PRO A 238 -4.39 9.17 7.63
C PRO A 238 -5.85 9.22 7.19
N GLN A 239 -6.54 10.33 7.47
CA GLN A 239 -7.91 10.58 6.99
C GLN A 239 -7.95 11.32 5.64
N THR A 240 -6.81 11.82 5.21
CA THR A 240 -6.61 12.63 4.02
C THR A 240 -6.38 11.77 2.79
N LEU A 241 -7.05 12.15 1.70
CA LEU A 241 -6.94 11.49 0.41
C LEU A 241 -5.94 12.25 -0.47
N ASN A 242 -5.08 11.53 -1.18
CA ASN A 242 -4.35 12.07 -2.32
C ASN A 242 -5.21 11.97 -3.60
N GLN A 243 -4.65 12.27 -4.79
CA GLN A 243 -5.39 12.19 -6.06
C GLN A 243 -5.15 10.90 -6.84
N LEU A 244 -4.31 10.00 -6.33
CA LEU A 244 -3.98 8.77 -7.03
C LEU A 244 -5.14 7.79 -6.92
N THR A 245 -5.49 7.18 -8.05
CA THR A 245 -6.32 5.98 -8.11
C THR A 245 -5.41 4.77 -8.24
N VAL A 246 -5.78 3.68 -7.58
CA VAL A 246 -5.05 2.40 -7.60
C VAL A 246 -6.01 1.24 -7.77
N GLY A 247 -5.51 0.09 -8.21
CA GLY A 247 -6.34 -1.08 -8.48
C GLY A 247 -5.79 -2.40 -7.91
N ILE A 248 -6.71 -3.33 -7.67
CA ILE A 248 -6.43 -4.72 -7.30
C ILE A 248 -7.15 -5.62 -8.29
N HIS A 249 -6.40 -6.21 -9.22
CA HIS A 249 -6.94 -7.20 -10.13
C HIS A 249 -6.98 -8.56 -9.41
N GLY A 250 -8.15 -8.92 -8.87
CA GLY A 250 -8.37 -10.13 -8.09
C GLY A 250 -8.55 -9.88 -6.59
N PHE A 251 -9.78 -9.57 -6.18
CA PHE A 251 -10.21 -9.39 -4.79
C PHE A 251 -10.46 -10.73 -4.08
N GLY A 252 -9.44 -11.58 -4.08
CA GLY A 252 -9.38 -12.83 -3.33
C GLY A 252 -8.77 -12.64 -1.94
N ALA A 253 -8.31 -13.73 -1.32
CA ALA A 253 -7.72 -13.68 0.02
C ALA A 253 -6.52 -12.72 0.09
N ILE A 254 -5.55 -12.81 -0.83
CA ILE A 254 -4.40 -11.89 -0.86
C ILE A 254 -4.80 -10.48 -1.29
N GLY A 255 -5.63 -10.34 -2.33
CA GLY A 255 -6.05 -9.03 -2.83
C GLY A 255 -6.82 -8.22 -1.77
N GLY A 256 -7.91 -8.78 -1.24
CA GLY A 256 -8.75 -8.10 -0.26
C GLY A 256 -8.25 -8.19 1.18
N GLY A 257 -7.60 -9.29 1.57
CA GLY A 257 -7.15 -9.48 2.95
C GLY A 257 -5.70 -9.07 3.23
N TYR A 258 -4.94 -8.61 2.21
CA TYR A 258 -3.59 -8.08 2.42
C TYR A 258 -3.30 -6.83 1.58
N ILE A 259 -3.45 -6.89 0.26
CA ILE A 259 -3.06 -5.78 -0.61
C ILE A 259 -3.93 -4.54 -0.40
N ALA A 260 -5.22 -4.73 -0.18
CA ALA A 260 -6.11 -3.64 0.19
C ALA A 260 -5.62 -2.87 1.43
N GLN A 261 -5.06 -3.57 2.43
CA GLN A 261 -4.44 -2.94 3.59
C GLN A 261 -3.20 -2.12 3.19
N ILE A 262 -2.29 -2.70 2.40
CA ILE A 262 -1.07 -2.01 1.95
C ILE A 262 -1.42 -0.73 1.18
N LEU A 263 -2.36 -0.82 0.24
CA LEU A 263 -2.80 0.33 -0.55
C LEU A 263 -3.54 1.37 0.29
N SER A 264 -4.25 0.95 1.35
CA SER A 264 -4.89 1.87 2.29
C SER A 264 -3.90 2.64 3.17
N HIS A 265 -2.72 2.06 3.44
CA HIS A 265 -1.64 2.75 4.15
C HIS A 265 -0.75 3.58 3.23
N TRP A 266 -0.71 3.26 1.93
CA TRP A 266 0.04 3.95 0.87
C TRP A 266 1.42 4.45 1.32
N ASP A 267 1.56 5.74 1.63
CA ASP A 267 2.80 6.39 2.08
C ASP A 267 2.86 6.67 3.59
N GLY A 268 1.81 6.36 4.33
CA GLY A 268 1.65 6.67 5.75
C GLY A 268 1.24 8.12 6.01
N TYR A 269 0.95 8.89 4.96
CA TYR A 269 0.56 10.30 5.01
C TYR A 269 -0.80 10.56 4.41
N THR A 270 -1.13 9.87 3.32
CA THR A 270 -2.35 10.04 2.55
C THR A 270 -2.85 8.69 2.10
N ARG A 271 -4.16 8.55 1.87
CA ARG A 271 -4.75 7.38 1.21
C ARG A 271 -4.99 7.67 -0.27
N PRO A 272 -5.01 6.68 -1.16
CA PRO A 272 -5.46 6.87 -2.53
C PRO A 272 -6.88 7.45 -2.56
N LYS A 273 -7.16 8.29 -3.56
CA LYS A 273 -8.52 8.83 -3.79
C LYS A 273 -9.54 7.72 -3.93
N LYS A 274 -9.16 6.64 -4.62
CA LYS A 274 -10.01 5.51 -4.96
C LYS A 274 -9.18 4.24 -5.09
N ILE A 275 -9.69 3.14 -4.54
CA ILE A 275 -9.10 1.80 -4.70
C ILE A 275 -10.10 0.94 -5.47
N TYR A 276 -9.81 0.64 -6.73
CA TYR A 276 -10.55 -0.36 -7.50
C TYR A 276 -10.16 -1.77 -7.05
N ALA A 277 -11.12 -2.69 -7.08
CA ALA A 277 -10.85 -4.12 -6.88
C ALA A 277 -11.82 -4.97 -7.68
N SER A 278 -11.32 -5.96 -8.44
CA SER A 278 -12.17 -6.80 -9.29
C SER A 278 -12.50 -8.16 -8.67
N THR A 279 -13.74 -8.61 -8.78
CA THR A 279 -14.17 -9.96 -8.34
C THR A 279 -15.32 -10.51 -9.16
N ARG A 280 -15.32 -11.84 -9.33
CA ARG A 280 -16.47 -12.60 -9.86
C ARG A 280 -17.52 -12.93 -8.79
N ASN A 281 -17.20 -12.75 -7.50
CA ASN A 281 -18.13 -13.06 -6.41
C ASN A 281 -19.08 -11.88 -6.19
N SER A 282 -20.31 -12.03 -6.69
CA SER A 282 -21.36 -11.01 -6.63
C SER A 282 -21.72 -10.61 -5.19
N LEU A 283 -21.76 -11.56 -4.26
CA LEU A 283 -22.08 -11.29 -2.85
C LEU A 283 -21.04 -10.37 -2.20
N TYR A 284 -19.75 -10.64 -2.42
CA TYR A 284 -18.67 -9.78 -1.93
C TYR A 284 -18.74 -8.38 -2.53
N ARG A 285 -18.97 -8.31 -3.85
CA ARG A 285 -19.11 -7.04 -4.56
C ARG A 285 -20.27 -6.21 -3.99
N SER A 286 -21.46 -6.78 -3.89
CA SER A 286 -22.64 -6.09 -3.37
C SER A 286 -22.45 -5.68 -1.90
N ALA A 287 -21.93 -6.59 -1.06
CA ALA A 287 -21.75 -6.30 0.35
C ALA A 287 -20.74 -5.18 0.60
N VAL A 288 -19.54 -5.23 0.02
CA VAL A 288 -18.53 -4.17 0.21
C VAL A 288 -19.01 -2.84 -0.34
N ASN A 289 -19.63 -2.82 -1.53
CA ASN A 289 -20.12 -1.58 -2.12
C ASN A 289 -21.30 -0.96 -1.34
N ALA A 290 -22.13 -1.76 -0.68
CA ALA A 290 -23.24 -1.27 0.14
C ALA A 290 -22.77 -0.73 1.49
N PHE A 291 -21.84 -1.43 2.17
CA PHE A 291 -21.32 -1.01 3.47
C PHE A 291 -20.25 0.09 3.34
N GLY A 292 -19.64 0.24 2.17
CA GLY A 292 -18.53 1.19 1.92
C GLY A 292 -17.21 0.82 2.60
N ALA A 293 -17.23 -0.19 3.47
CA ALA A 293 -16.11 -0.65 4.27
C ALA A 293 -16.23 -2.15 4.63
N TYR A 294 -15.11 -2.77 4.95
CA TYR A 294 -15.06 -4.11 5.54
C TYR A 294 -13.85 -4.24 6.46
N CYS A 295 -13.79 -5.32 7.25
CA CYS A 295 -12.69 -5.58 8.17
C CYS A 295 -11.86 -6.80 7.81
N ILE A 296 -10.56 -6.69 8.09
CA ILE A 296 -9.57 -7.78 8.10
C ILE A 296 -9.24 -8.09 9.56
N ARG A 297 -9.46 -9.33 9.98
CA ARG A 297 -9.22 -9.77 11.35
C ARG A 297 -7.82 -10.35 11.54
N TYR A 298 -7.11 -9.82 12.54
CA TYR A 298 -5.83 -10.28 13.04
C TYR A 298 -6.02 -11.02 14.36
N GLY A 299 -6.37 -12.30 14.26
CA GLY A 299 -6.73 -13.13 15.42
C GLY A 299 -5.65 -13.20 16.49
N GLN A 300 -4.36 -13.20 16.09
CA GLN A 300 -3.21 -13.28 17.00
C GLN A 300 -3.14 -12.13 18.01
N VAL A 301 -3.67 -10.96 17.67
CA VAL A 301 -3.64 -9.77 18.52
C VAL A 301 -5.03 -9.21 18.82
N SER A 302 -6.09 -9.96 18.46
CA SER A 302 -7.49 -9.55 18.63
C SER A 302 -7.78 -8.15 18.07
N TYR A 303 -7.25 -7.88 16.89
CA TYR A 303 -7.38 -6.60 16.20
C TYR A 303 -8.15 -6.78 14.89
N ASP A 304 -9.14 -5.92 14.64
CA ASP A 304 -9.86 -5.85 13.38
C ASP A 304 -9.49 -4.55 12.68
N GLU A 305 -8.89 -4.68 11.51
CA GLU A 305 -8.49 -3.57 10.65
C GLU A 305 -9.62 -3.20 9.70
N ARG A 306 -9.98 -1.93 9.62
CA ARG A 306 -11.09 -1.46 8.80
C ARG A 306 -10.58 -0.84 7.50
N ILE A 307 -11.00 -1.41 6.38
CA ILE A 307 -10.69 -0.97 5.03
C ILE A 307 -11.88 -0.21 4.46
N GLU A 308 -11.63 0.98 3.93
CA GLU A 308 -12.64 1.91 3.41
C GLU A 308 -12.24 2.42 2.01
N ASN A 309 -13.14 3.16 1.35
CA ASN A 309 -12.90 3.78 0.03
C ASN A 309 -12.55 2.79 -1.10
N MET A 310 -13.06 1.56 -0.97
CA MET A 310 -12.95 0.55 -2.02
C MET A 310 -14.14 0.59 -2.96
N HIS A 311 -13.86 0.39 -4.25
CA HIS A 311 -14.86 0.25 -5.28
C HIS A 311 -14.71 -1.12 -5.92
N ILE A 312 -15.59 -2.05 -5.55
CA ILE A 312 -15.53 -3.42 -6.06
C ILE A 312 -16.27 -3.49 -7.39
N ILE A 313 -15.56 -3.88 -8.44
CA ILE A 313 -16.07 -3.99 -9.81
C ILE A 313 -16.25 -5.45 -10.22
N ASP A 314 -17.09 -5.67 -11.24
CA ASP A 314 -17.23 -7.00 -11.83
C ASP A 314 -16.00 -7.34 -12.68
N ALA A 315 -15.36 -8.47 -12.40
CA ALA A 315 -14.23 -8.94 -13.19
C ALA A 315 -14.63 -9.38 -14.61
N GLU A 316 -15.92 -9.64 -14.86
CA GLU A 316 -16.45 -10.02 -16.18
C GLU A 316 -16.92 -8.82 -16.99
N ASP A 317 -17.04 -7.65 -16.37
CA ASP A 317 -17.37 -6.40 -17.05
C ASP A 317 -16.10 -5.72 -17.58
N LEU A 318 -15.84 -5.91 -18.87
CA LEU A 318 -14.67 -5.37 -19.54
C LEU A 318 -14.61 -3.84 -19.50
N GLN A 319 -15.75 -3.14 -19.51
CA GLN A 319 -15.76 -1.68 -19.48
C GLN A 319 -15.28 -1.17 -18.11
N GLN A 320 -15.74 -1.80 -17.02
CA GLN A 320 -15.25 -1.49 -15.68
C GLN A 320 -13.77 -1.84 -15.51
N MET A 321 -13.33 -2.97 -16.08
CA MET A 321 -11.91 -3.36 -16.07
C MET A 321 -11.04 -2.38 -16.85
N HIS A 322 -11.47 -1.91 -18.03
CA HIS A 322 -10.74 -0.89 -18.79
C HIS A 322 -10.60 0.40 -17.98
N ALA A 323 -11.69 0.89 -17.36
CA ALA A 323 -11.65 2.07 -16.51
C ALA A 323 -10.62 1.94 -15.38
N MET A 324 -10.56 0.78 -14.72
CA MET A 324 -9.54 0.52 -13.70
C MET A 324 -8.11 0.65 -14.25
N TYR A 325 -7.81 0.07 -15.42
CA TYR A 325 -6.48 0.11 -16.03
C TYR A 325 -6.08 1.49 -16.58
N VAL A 326 -7.05 2.26 -17.06
CA VAL A 326 -6.83 3.62 -17.56
C VAL A 326 -6.61 4.61 -16.42
N GLU A 327 -7.43 4.56 -15.36
CA GLU A 327 -7.38 5.55 -14.28
C GLU A 327 -6.29 5.29 -13.24
N SER A 328 -5.85 4.04 -13.08
CA SER A 328 -4.92 3.68 -12.01
C SER A 328 -3.48 4.10 -12.31
N SER A 329 -2.78 4.50 -11.25
CA SER A 329 -1.32 4.73 -11.23
C SER A 329 -0.55 3.47 -10.83
N LEU A 330 -1.20 2.57 -10.09
CA LEU A 330 -0.68 1.28 -9.66
C LEU A 330 -1.78 0.22 -9.69
N ILE A 331 -1.49 -0.98 -10.20
CA ILE A 331 -2.38 -2.14 -10.14
C ILE A 331 -1.63 -3.34 -9.56
N ALA A 332 -2.23 -3.98 -8.56
CA ALA A 332 -1.77 -5.24 -8.01
C ALA A 332 -2.50 -6.43 -8.66
N ILE A 333 -1.76 -7.29 -9.36
CA ILE A 333 -2.27 -8.51 -9.98
C ILE A 333 -2.22 -9.63 -8.93
N CYS A 334 -3.38 -9.96 -8.36
CA CYS A 334 -3.57 -10.93 -7.29
C CYS A 334 -4.38 -12.14 -7.80
N LEU A 335 -3.81 -12.86 -8.77
CA LEU A 335 -4.46 -13.97 -9.44
C LEU A 335 -3.89 -15.31 -8.96
N ALA A 336 -4.64 -16.39 -9.15
CA ALA A 336 -4.10 -17.74 -9.04
C ALA A 336 -3.40 -18.15 -10.35
N GLU A 337 -2.41 -19.03 -10.28
CA GLU A 337 -1.61 -19.42 -11.46
C GLU A 337 -2.48 -19.99 -12.59
N ASN A 338 -3.46 -20.82 -12.24
CA ASN A 338 -4.40 -21.42 -13.18
C ASN A 338 -5.34 -20.40 -13.84
N ALA A 339 -5.58 -19.25 -13.20
CA ALA A 339 -6.41 -18.18 -13.75
C ALA A 339 -5.63 -17.23 -14.67
N LEU A 340 -4.28 -17.23 -14.61
CA LEU A 340 -3.47 -16.26 -15.35
C LEU A 340 -3.70 -16.33 -16.86
N ALA A 341 -3.82 -17.53 -17.43
CA ALA A 341 -4.03 -17.69 -18.87
C ALA A 341 -5.36 -17.07 -19.33
N SER A 342 -6.44 -17.24 -18.56
CA SER A 342 -7.75 -16.66 -18.88
C SER A 342 -7.79 -15.14 -18.64
N GLU A 343 -7.09 -14.64 -17.62
CA GLU A 343 -7.09 -13.20 -17.30
C GLU A 343 -6.09 -12.39 -18.13
N ALA A 344 -5.12 -13.03 -18.78
CA ALA A 344 -4.13 -12.35 -19.61
C ALA A 344 -4.78 -11.50 -20.72
N ALA A 345 -5.90 -11.98 -21.28
CA ALA A 345 -6.70 -11.23 -22.24
C ALA A 345 -7.25 -9.93 -21.64
N THR A 346 -7.84 -9.99 -20.45
CA THR A 346 -8.38 -8.82 -19.73
C THR A 346 -7.27 -7.81 -19.40
N ILE A 347 -6.10 -8.30 -18.96
CA ILE A 347 -4.93 -7.44 -18.69
C ILE A 347 -4.47 -6.74 -19.98
N ALA A 348 -4.33 -7.49 -21.07
CA ALA A 348 -3.93 -6.97 -22.37
C ALA A 348 -4.91 -5.92 -22.90
N GLN A 349 -6.21 -6.17 -22.80
CA GLN A 349 -7.25 -5.23 -23.21
C GLN A 349 -7.21 -3.95 -22.37
N GLY A 350 -7.02 -4.05 -21.05
CA GLY A 350 -6.86 -2.89 -20.17
C GLY A 350 -5.62 -2.04 -20.51
N LEU A 351 -4.48 -2.68 -20.77
CA LEU A 351 -3.26 -1.98 -21.20
C LEU A 351 -3.42 -1.33 -22.59
N TYR A 352 -4.09 -2.02 -23.51
CA TYR A 352 -4.39 -1.48 -24.83
C TYR A 352 -5.35 -0.28 -24.76
N ALA A 353 -6.40 -0.36 -23.94
CA ALA A 353 -7.30 0.76 -23.68
C ALA A 353 -6.55 1.97 -23.10
N ARG A 354 -5.59 1.73 -22.20
CA ARG A 354 -4.71 2.78 -21.66
C ARG A 354 -3.83 3.40 -22.74
N TYR A 355 -3.25 2.60 -23.63
CA TYR A 355 -2.45 3.07 -24.76
C TYR A 355 -3.27 3.99 -25.69
N LEU A 356 -4.49 3.61 -26.03
CA LEU A 356 -5.39 4.44 -26.85
C LEU A 356 -5.80 5.76 -26.17
N ALA A 357 -5.80 5.80 -24.83
CA ALA A 357 -6.15 6.99 -24.05
C ALA A 357 -4.98 7.96 -23.81
N GLN A 358 -3.76 7.62 -24.25
CA GLN A 358 -2.56 8.43 -24.00
C GLN A 358 -2.60 9.82 -24.63
N ASP A 359 -3.35 10.01 -25.72
CA ASP A 359 -3.45 11.30 -26.43
C ASP A 359 -4.37 12.33 -25.77
N GLU A 360 -5.17 11.95 -24.76
CA GLU A 360 -6.14 12.87 -24.15
C GLU A 360 -6.00 13.06 -22.63
N GLN A 361 -5.54 12.06 -21.86
CA GLN A 361 -5.66 12.12 -20.38
C GLN A 361 -4.56 11.43 -19.54
N VAL A 362 -3.68 10.59 -20.10
CA VAL A 362 -2.79 9.72 -19.28
C VAL A 362 -1.35 9.71 -19.78
N GLN A 363 -0.48 10.50 -19.13
CA GLN A 363 0.95 10.60 -19.49
C GLN A 363 1.90 9.75 -18.63
N THR A 364 1.42 9.12 -17.55
CA THR A 364 2.29 8.42 -16.60
C THR A 364 2.30 6.90 -16.79
N PRO A 365 3.48 6.25 -16.73
CA PRO A 365 3.60 4.79 -16.71
C PRO A 365 2.77 4.13 -15.60
N LEU A 366 2.10 3.02 -15.92
CA LEU A 366 1.41 2.19 -14.92
C LEU A 366 2.43 1.32 -14.17
N THR A 367 2.30 1.23 -12.85
CA THR A 367 3.06 0.27 -12.04
C THR A 367 2.21 -0.98 -11.80
N LEU A 368 2.66 -2.15 -12.28
CA LEU A 368 2.01 -3.43 -12.06
C LEU A 368 2.78 -4.28 -11.05
N LEU A 369 2.16 -4.58 -9.91
CA LEU A 369 2.70 -5.49 -8.90
C LEU A 369 2.21 -6.91 -9.19
N ILE A 370 3.14 -7.84 -9.41
CA ILE A 370 2.82 -9.22 -9.73
C ILE A 370 2.85 -10.05 -8.46
N ILE A 371 1.68 -10.41 -7.95
CA ILE A 371 1.53 -11.13 -6.68
C ILE A 371 0.98 -12.51 -6.97
N LEU A 372 1.91 -13.42 -7.23
CA LEU A 372 1.65 -14.81 -7.58
C LEU A 372 2.63 -15.69 -6.81
N ASN A 373 2.16 -16.78 -6.22
CA ASN A 373 3.02 -17.72 -5.48
C ASN A 373 3.79 -18.65 -6.43
N LYS A 374 4.57 -18.07 -7.35
CA LYS A 374 5.33 -18.79 -8.38
C LYS A 374 6.68 -18.14 -8.61
N ILE A 375 7.74 -18.95 -8.65
CA ILE A 375 9.07 -18.49 -9.08
C ILE A 375 9.00 -18.14 -10.57
N GLY A 376 9.51 -16.96 -10.94
CA GLY A 376 9.43 -16.46 -12.32
C GLY A 376 8.02 -16.00 -12.72
N ALA A 377 7.15 -15.66 -11.75
CA ALA A 377 5.81 -15.16 -12.00
C ALA A 377 5.79 -14.00 -13.01
N LYS A 378 6.72 -13.04 -12.87
CA LYS A 378 6.83 -11.91 -13.77
C LYS A 378 7.01 -12.31 -15.23
N GLN A 379 7.91 -13.24 -15.51
CA GLN A 379 8.17 -13.69 -16.88
C GLN A 379 6.93 -14.38 -17.46
N LEU A 380 6.28 -15.23 -16.67
CA LEU A 380 5.05 -15.90 -17.09
C LEU A 380 3.93 -14.91 -17.41
N VAL A 381 3.74 -13.89 -16.56
CA VAL A 381 2.73 -12.84 -16.81
C VAL A 381 3.07 -12.08 -18.09
N LEU A 382 4.31 -11.64 -18.27
CA LEU A 382 4.74 -10.92 -19.47
C LEU A 382 4.53 -11.75 -20.74
N GLU A 383 4.90 -13.03 -20.74
CA GLU A 383 4.72 -13.93 -21.89
C GLU A 383 3.24 -14.07 -22.28
N GLN A 384 2.36 -14.30 -21.30
CA GLN A 384 0.93 -14.48 -21.55
C GLN A 384 0.25 -13.17 -21.98
N VAL A 385 0.57 -12.05 -21.31
CA VAL A 385 0.02 -10.74 -21.65
C VAL A 385 0.53 -10.27 -23.01
N ARG A 386 1.80 -10.49 -23.34
CA ARG A 386 2.36 -10.19 -24.67
C ARG A 386 1.62 -10.95 -25.76
N LYS A 387 1.40 -12.26 -25.55
CA LYS A 387 0.66 -13.08 -26.51
C LYS A 387 -0.74 -12.52 -26.75
N ALA A 388 -1.47 -12.16 -25.69
CA ALA A 388 -2.79 -11.57 -25.79
C ALA A 388 -2.77 -10.16 -26.45
N LEU A 389 -1.76 -9.33 -26.17
CA LEU A 389 -1.59 -8.02 -26.83
C LEU A 389 -1.33 -8.15 -28.33
N VAL A 390 -0.53 -9.12 -28.75
CA VAL A 390 -0.28 -9.41 -30.17
C VAL A 390 -1.57 -9.83 -30.88
N GLU A 391 -2.45 -10.57 -30.23
CA GLU A 391 -3.77 -10.94 -30.79
C GLU A 391 -4.69 -9.72 -30.96
N LEU A 392 -4.51 -8.66 -30.16
CA LEU A 392 -5.26 -7.40 -30.25
C LEU A 392 -4.64 -6.37 -31.21
N THR A 393 -3.34 -6.48 -31.48
CA THR A 393 -2.53 -5.47 -32.18
C THR A 393 -1.53 -6.11 -33.15
N ASP A 394 -0.25 -5.77 -33.05
CA ASP A 394 0.88 -6.39 -33.71
C ASP A 394 2.07 -6.51 -32.74
N HIS A 395 3.16 -7.16 -33.18
CA HIS A 395 4.34 -7.36 -32.32
C HIS A 395 4.99 -6.06 -31.85
N ALA A 396 5.10 -5.05 -32.71
CA ALA A 396 5.79 -3.81 -32.38
C ALA A 396 4.99 -2.99 -31.37
N VAL A 397 3.67 -2.89 -31.56
CA VAL A 397 2.76 -2.19 -30.63
C VAL A 397 2.69 -2.93 -29.30
N ALA A 398 2.60 -4.26 -29.31
CA ALA A 398 2.57 -5.04 -28.08
C ALA A 398 3.85 -4.85 -27.24
N ASP A 399 5.03 -4.89 -27.87
CA ASP A 399 6.30 -4.67 -27.19
C ASP A 399 6.41 -3.24 -26.66
N PHE A 400 6.00 -2.24 -27.45
CA PHE A 400 5.95 -0.85 -27.02
C PHE A 400 5.08 -0.65 -25.78
N ILE A 401 3.85 -1.19 -25.75
CA ILE A 401 2.94 -1.09 -24.60
C ILE A 401 3.59 -1.67 -23.33
N LEU A 402 4.27 -2.81 -23.45
CA LEU A 402 4.92 -3.46 -22.31
C LEU A 402 6.12 -2.64 -21.80
N GLU A 403 6.90 -2.03 -22.70
CA GLU A 403 8.07 -1.20 -22.35
C GLU A 403 7.68 0.11 -21.66
N GLN A 404 6.49 0.65 -21.93
CA GLN A 404 5.99 1.89 -21.31
C GLN A 404 5.55 1.72 -19.84
N HIS A 405 5.57 0.50 -19.29
CA HIS A 405 5.00 0.21 -17.97
C HIS A 405 5.95 -0.58 -17.06
N TYR A 406 5.81 -0.40 -15.76
CA TYR A 406 6.67 -1.04 -14.77
C TYR A 406 6.05 -2.34 -14.26
N PHE A 407 6.54 -3.48 -14.72
CA PHE A 407 6.18 -4.79 -14.15
C PHE A 407 7.14 -5.14 -13.02
N CYS A 408 6.65 -5.24 -11.79
CA CYS A 408 7.47 -5.49 -10.61
C CYS A 408 7.12 -6.86 -10.02
N ASP A 409 8.11 -7.75 -9.94
CA ASP A 409 7.93 -9.06 -9.28
C ASP A 409 7.88 -8.88 -7.75
N THR A 410 7.23 -9.80 -7.05
CA THR A 410 7.04 -9.70 -5.60
C THR A 410 7.33 -11.01 -4.87
N VAL A 411 7.66 -10.90 -3.58
CA VAL A 411 7.64 -12.03 -2.65
C VAL A 411 6.76 -11.69 -1.47
N VAL A 412 5.72 -12.47 -1.30
CA VAL A 412 4.80 -12.42 -0.16
C VAL A 412 4.84 -13.76 0.54
N ASN A 413 4.85 -13.74 1.87
CA ASN A 413 4.56 -14.92 2.67
C ASN A 413 3.75 -14.55 3.91
N ARG A 414 2.44 -14.45 3.67
CA ARG A 414 1.42 -14.14 4.66
C ARG A 414 0.27 -15.11 4.44
N MET A 415 -0.17 -15.83 5.48
CA MET A 415 -1.42 -16.57 5.35
C MET A 415 -2.60 -15.63 5.48
N VAL A 416 -3.48 -15.71 4.49
CA VAL A 416 -4.72 -14.96 4.47
C VAL A 416 -5.81 -15.91 4.05
N SER A 417 -6.89 -15.93 4.82
CA SER A 417 -8.06 -16.76 4.55
C SER A 417 -9.27 -15.87 4.32
N LYS A 418 -10.05 -16.22 3.30
CA LYS A 418 -11.34 -15.60 3.01
C LYS A 418 -12.38 -16.22 3.92
N LEU A 419 -13.29 -15.41 4.46
CA LEU A 419 -14.44 -15.91 5.20
C LEU A 419 -15.37 -16.67 4.26
N SER A 420 -15.93 -17.80 4.70
CA SER A 420 -16.86 -18.57 3.86
C SER A 420 -18.12 -17.75 3.54
N ASP A 421 -18.71 -17.99 2.37
CA ASP A 421 -19.93 -17.27 1.95
C ASP A 421 -21.08 -17.48 2.95
N LYS A 422 -21.14 -18.64 3.65
CA LYS A 422 -22.11 -18.87 4.73
C LYS A 422 -21.84 -18.04 5.98
N ASN A 423 -20.57 -17.89 6.37
CA ASN A 423 -20.24 -17.01 7.50
C ASN A 423 -20.49 -15.54 7.16
N LEU A 424 -20.30 -15.15 5.90
CA LEU A 424 -20.67 -13.83 5.40
C LEU A 424 -22.19 -13.63 5.43
N TYR A 425 -22.95 -14.58 4.88
CA TYR A 425 -24.42 -14.57 4.94
C TYR A 425 -24.92 -14.45 6.39
N ARG A 426 -24.37 -15.25 7.31
CA ARG A 426 -24.72 -15.18 8.74
C ARG A 426 -24.46 -13.80 9.33
N GLN A 427 -23.31 -13.19 9.03
CA GLN A 427 -23.02 -11.81 9.46
C GLN A 427 -24.03 -10.81 8.90
N LEU A 428 -24.36 -10.91 7.61
CA LEU A 428 -25.35 -10.05 6.96
C LEU A 428 -26.72 -10.19 7.61
N CYS A 429 -27.18 -11.41 7.90
CA CYS A 429 -28.47 -11.62 8.57
C CYS A 429 -28.49 -11.02 9.98
N ILE A 430 -27.42 -11.21 10.77
CA ILE A 430 -27.31 -10.64 12.12
C ILE A 430 -27.38 -9.11 12.03
N LYS A 431 -26.59 -8.51 11.13
CA LYS A 431 -26.53 -7.05 10.96
C LYS A 431 -27.85 -6.48 10.44
N TYR A 432 -28.51 -7.17 9.52
CA TYR A 432 -29.83 -6.81 9.01
C TYR A 432 -30.89 -6.85 10.12
N ASN A 433 -30.89 -7.89 10.95
CA ASN A 433 -31.82 -7.97 12.08
C ASN A 433 -31.56 -6.88 13.11
N ILE A 434 -30.30 -6.58 13.43
CA ILE A 434 -29.93 -5.44 14.28
C ILE A 434 -30.47 -4.14 13.66
N PHE A 435 -30.23 -3.92 12.37
CA PHE A 435 -30.74 -2.76 11.64
C PHE A 435 -32.27 -2.65 11.72
N LYS A 436 -33.00 -3.76 11.56
CA LYS A 436 -34.48 -3.79 11.70
C LYS A 436 -34.94 -3.54 13.14
N GLN A 437 -34.28 -4.11 14.14
CA GLN A 437 -34.57 -3.85 15.56
C GLN A 437 -34.38 -2.36 15.93
N TYR A 438 -33.44 -1.66 15.30
CA TYR A 438 -33.30 -0.21 15.49
C TYR A 438 -34.38 0.60 14.76
N GLN A 439 -35.00 0.05 13.71
CA GLN A 439 -36.12 0.68 13.01
C GLN A 439 -37.48 0.39 13.67
N LEU A 440 -37.59 -0.69 14.43
CA LEU A 440 -38.83 -1.16 15.06
C LEU A 440 -38.52 -1.79 16.43
N ASP A 441 -39.16 -1.26 17.47
CA ASP A 441 -39.03 -1.68 18.88
C ASP A 441 -39.76 -3.02 19.16
N ASP A 442 -39.66 -4.05 18.30
CA ASP A 442 -40.07 -5.43 18.70
C ASP A 442 -39.56 -6.63 17.85
N GLU A 443 -39.39 -7.72 18.60
CA GLU A 443 -39.19 -9.18 18.45
C GLU A 443 -38.62 -9.92 17.20
N SER A 444 -37.53 -10.63 17.52
CA SER A 444 -37.08 -12.00 17.17
C SER A 444 -37.35 -12.63 15.79
N ASN A 445 -36.25 -12.98 15.11
CA ASN A 445 -36.18 -14.12 14.21
C ASN A 445 -34.92 -14.96 14.52
N GLN A 446 -35.11 -16.20 14.98
CA GLN A 446 -34.02 -17.19 15.11
C GLN A 446 -33.66 -17.74 13.73
N ILE A 447 -32.36 -17.85 13.46
CA ILE A 447 -31.83 -18.38 12.20
C ILE A 447 -31.18 -19.74 12.49
N GLU A 448 -31.75 -20.80 11.90
CA GLU A 448 -31.05 -22.07 11.75
C GLU A 448 -30.09 -21.98 10.55
N VAL A 449 -28.82 -22.25 10.80
CA VAL A 449 -27.75 -22.23 9.79
C VAL A 449 -27.12 -23.62 9.76
N GLU A 450 -27.52 -24.45 8.79
CA GLU A 450 -26.95 -25.79 8.58
C GLU A 450 -25.50 -25.74 8.09
N ASP A 451 -24.69 -26.72 8.51
CA ASP A 451 -23.23 -26.66 8.35
C ASP A 451 -22.68 -27.15 6.99
N VAL A 452 -23.05 -26.50 5.88
CA VAL A 452 -22.49 -26.75 4.53
C VAL A 452 -21.57 -25.60 4.06
N SER A 453 -20.59 -25.86 3.20
CA SER A 453 -19.56 -24.88 2.76
C SER A 453 -20.00 -23.95 1.61
N LYS A 454 -21.15 -24.19 0.97
CA LYS A 454 -21.72 -23.37 -0.11
C LYS A 454 -23.15 -22.92 0.25
N LEU A 455 -23.53 -21.74 -0.22
CA LEU A 455 -24.91 -21.24 -0.08
C LEU A 455 -25.85 -21.94 -1.07
N SER A 456 -27.12 -22.09 -0.70
CA SER A 456 -28.18 -22.42 -1.66
C SER A 456 -28.56 -21.19 -2.49
N ALA A 457 -29.12 -21.40 -3.68
CA ALA A 457 -29.58 -20.30 -4.54
C ALA A 457 -30.60 -19.38 -3.84
N GLU A 458 -31.42 -19.93 -2.94
CA GLU A 458 -32.35 -19.14 -2.13
C GLU A 458 -31.64 -18.27 -1.09
N GLN A 459 -30.59 -18.78 -0.44
CA GLN A 459 -29.78 -18.03 0.51
C GLN A 459 -29.03 -16.89 -0.17
N GLU A 460 -28.48 -17.10 -1.38
CA GLU A 460 -27.82 -16.05 -2.16
C GLU A 460 -28.79 -14.92 -2.54
N ARG A 461 -30.02 -15.29 -2.97
CA ARG A 461 -31.08 -14.32 -3.28
C ARG A 461 -31.43 -13.47 -2.07
N ARG A 462 -31.64 -14.12 -0.91
CA ARG A 462 -31.94 -13.43 0.36
C ARG A 462 -30.80 -12.50 0.81
N ALA A 463 -29.55 -12.96 0.69
CA ALA A 463 -28.39 -12.14 1.02
C ALA A 463 -28.36 -10.85 0.20
N SER A 464 -28.67 -10.96 -1.09
CA SER A 464 -28.73 -9.83 -2.02
C SER A 464 -29.87 -8.86 -1.65
N GLU A 465 -31.04 -9.37 -1.30
CA GLU A 465 -32.18 -8.57 -0.81
C GLU A 465 -31.83 -7.79 0.46
N TYR A 466 -31.15 -8.43 1.43
CA TYR A 466 -30.71 -7.75 2.66
C TYR A 466 -29.72 -6.63 2.39
N VAL A 467 -28.75 -6.86 1.50
CA VAL A 467 -27.75 -5.86 1.14
C VAL A 467 -28.41 -4.65 0.45
N GLU A 468 -29.39 -4.88 -0.42
CA GLU A 468 -30.09 -3.80 -1.12
C GLU A 468 -30.95 -2.96 -0.17
N ASP A 469 -31.70 -3.58 0.74
CA ASP A 469 -32.53 -2.86 1.73
C ASP A 469 -31.64 -2.04 2.68
N LEU A 470 -30.53 -2.61 3.15
CA LEU A 470 -29.53 -1.88 3.93
C LEU A 470 -29.00 -0.68 3.15
N ARG A 471 -28.62 -0.86 1.88
CA ARG A 471 -28.08 0.23 1.05
C ARG A 471 -29.06 1.40 0.91
N GLN A 472 -30.35 1.12 0.69
CA GLN A 472 -31.36 2.16 0.48
C GLN A 472 -31.72 2.92 1.76
N ASN A 473 -31.70 2.23 2.91
CA ASN A 473 -32.26 2.76 4.16
C ASN A 473 -31.22 3.08 5.25
N PHE A 474 -29.93 2.88 4.98
CA PHE A 474 -28.86 3.15 5.95
C PHE A 474 -28.52 4.65 6.04
N GLN A 475 -28.71 5.23 7.23
CA GLN A 475 -28.28 6.60 7.57
C GLN A 475 -26.99 6.54 8.43
N PRO A 476 -25.86 7.12 7.97
CA PRO A 476 -24.55 6.98 8.62
C PRO A 476 -24.48 7.40 10.10
N SER A 477 -25.28 8.36 10.55
CA SER A 477 -25.05 9.05 11.82
C SER A 477 -25.39 8.26 13.10
N HIS A 478 -26.06 7.10 13.03
CA HIS A 478 -26.58 6.44 14.25
C HIS A 478 -26.13 4.98 14.51
N ILE A 479 -25.57 4.24 13.53
CA ILE A 479 -25.34 2.77 13.66
C ILE A 479 -23.91 2.33 13.27
N LEU A 480 -23.05 3.26 12.82
CA LEU A 480 -21.76 2.95 12.18
C LEU A 480 -20.76 2.13 13.02
N GLN A 481 -20.84 2.15 14.35
CA GLN A 481 -19.90 1.41 15.21
C GLN A 481 -20.18 -0.10 15.31
N HIS A 482 -21.36 -0.59 14.88
CA HIS A 482 -21.73 -2.02 15.02
C HIS A 482 -21.89 -2.76 13.67
N MET A 483 -21.62 -2.12 12.53
CA MET A 483 -21.85 -2.69 11.19
C MET A 483 -20.60 -3.21 10.47
N ASP A 484 -19.46 -3.32 11.14
CA ASP A 484 -18.22 -3.81 10.52
C ASP A 484 -18.35 -5.26 10.00
N LEU A 485 -18.15 -5.43 8.70
CA LEU A 485 -18.27 -6.71 8.01
C LEU A 485 -16.90 -7.37 7.90
N ILE A 486 -16.67 -8.46 8.63
CA ILE A 486 -15.36 -9.15 8.58
C ILE A 486 -15.34 -10.10 7.39
N LEU A 487 -14.43 -9.87 6.45
CA LEU A 487 -14.31 -10.65 5.21
C LEU A 487 -13.07 -11.53 5.14
N PHE A 488 -12.03 -11.19 5.87
CA PHE A 488 -10.75 -11.89 5.81
C PHE A 488 -10.17 -12.08 7.20
N ASN A 489 -9.48 -13.20 7.40
CA ASN A 489 -8.53 -13.34 8.51
C ASN A 489 -7.12 -13.34 7.93
N ALA A 490 -6.22 -12.56 8.52
CA ALA A 490 -4.84 -12.47 8.09
C ALA A 490 -3.90 -12.62 9.30
N GLU A 491 -2.72 -13.17 9.04
CA GLU A 491 -1.62 -13.18 10.02
C GLU A 491 -0.91 -11.84 10.06
N MET A 492 -0.15 -11.56 11.12
CA MET A 492 0.65 -10.33 11.16
C MET A 492 1.95 -10.43 10.36
N ASP A 493 2.29 -11.62 9.88
CA ASP A 493 3.65 -11.94 9.47
C ASP A 493 3.97 -11.52 8.01
N MET A 494 5.17 -10.93 7.91
CA MET A 494 5.94 -10.51 6.74
C MET A 494 5.48 -9.26 5.97
N PRO A 495 6.39 -8.29 5.75
CA PRO A 495 6.21 -7.26 4.73
C PRO A 495 6.36 -7.84 3.32
N ILE A 496 5.75 -7.18 2.34
CA ILE A 496 5.88 -7.55 0.93
C ILE A 496 7.24 -7.06 0.40
N TYR A 497 7.99 -7.93 -0.26
CA TYR A 497 9.21 -7.57 -0.97
C TYR A 497 8.87 -7.32 -2.43
N VAL A 498 9.38 -6.21 -2.98
CA VAL A 498 9.03 -5.77 -4.33
C VAL A 498 10.30 -5.39 -5.10
N GLU A 499 10.37 -5.80 -6.36
CA GLU A 499 11.43 -5.39 -7.28
C GLU A 499 11.46 -3.85 -7.42
N ASN A 500 12.63 -3.24 -7.18
CA ASN A 500 12.81 -1.79 -7.22
C ASN A 500 12.88 -1.25 -8.66
N LYS A 501 11.74 -1.22 -9.37
CA LYS A 501 11.65 -0.78 -10.78
C LYS A 501 10.73 0.40 -11.05
N SER A 502 9.91 0.81 -10.09
CA SER A 502 9.02 1.96 -10.24
C SER A 502 9.34 3.02 -9.19
N PRO A 503 9.46 4.31 -9.59
CA PRO A 503 9.72 5.40 -8.65
C PRO A 503 8.60 5.56 -7.61
N LEU A 504 7.37 5.14 -7.95
CA LEU A 504 6.22 5.18 -7.06
C LEU A 504 6.40 4.30 -5.82
N LEU A 505 7.09 3.17 -5.97
CA LEU A 505 7.21 2.17 -4.90
C LEU A 505 8.10 2.63 -3.75
N SER A 506 9.03 3.56 -3.99
CA SER A 506 9.88 4.15 -2.94
C SER A 506 9.09 4.93 -1.89
N LYS A 507 7.86 5.32 -2.24
CA LYS A 507 6.93 6.03 -1.36
C LYS A 507 6.05 5.07 -0.54
N MET A 508 6.04 3.78 -0.87
CA MET A 508 5.15 2.79 -0.24
C MET A 508 5.70 2.29 1.09
N ARG A 509 5.03 2.62 2.20
CA ARG A 509 5.54 2.39 3.56
C ARG A 509 5.56 0.92 4.00
N GLN A 510 4.70 0.09 3.41
CA GLN A 510 4.58 -1.34 3.74
C GLN A 510 5.27 -2.27 2.73
N MET A 511 6.10 -1.72 1.84
CA MET A 511 6.86 -2.48 0.85
C MET A 511 8.36 -2.38 1.13
N ILE A 512 9.06 -3.52 1.06
CA ILE A 512 10.52 -3.56 1.10
C ILE A 512 11.03 -3.68 -0.33
N LEU A 513 11.68 -2.63 -0.81
CA LEU A 513 12.27 -2.63 -2.15
C LEU A 513 13.56 -3.43 -2.17
N VAL A 514 13.70 -4.22 -3.23
CA VAL A 514 14.88 -5.06 -3.44
C VAL A 514 15.36 -4.96 -4.87
N ASP A 515 16.68 -4.85 -5.04
CA ASP A 515 17.30 -4.80 -6.36
C ASP A 515 17.23 -6.17 -7.06
N GLN A 516 17.36 -7.25 -6.29
CA GLN A 516 17.28 -8.64 -6.78
C GLN A 516 16.26 -9.42 -5.97
N ILE A 517 15.05 -9.56 -6.52
CA ILE A 517 13.92 -10.28 -5.90
C ILE A 517 14.18 -11.79 -5.77
N SER A 518 15.01 -12.35 -6.65
CA SER A 518 15.44 -13.75 -6.64
C SER A 518 16.14 -14.13 -5.33
N ASP A 519 16.86 -13.20 -4.71
CA ASP A 519 17.52 -13.41 -3.41
C ASP A 519 16.49 -13.69 -2.33
N ILE A 520 15.40 -12.92 -2.29
CA ILE A 520 14.32 -13.10 -1.32
C ILE A 520 13.56 -14.39 -1.59
N GLN A 521 13.34 -14.75 -2.86
CA GLN A 521 12.73 -16.03 -3.23
C GLN A 521 13.57 -17.21 -2.73
N LEU A 522 14.89 -17.13 -2.88
CA LEU A 522 15.82 -18.15 -2.37
C LEU A 522 15.78 -18.23 -0.85
N ILE A 523 15.81 -17.09 -0.14
CA ILE A 523 15.71 -17.02 1.31
C ILE A 523 14.40 -17.66 1.78
N LYS A 524 13.25 -17.24 1.21
CA LYS A 524 11.94 -17.83 1.54
C LYS A 524 11.93 -19.34 1.32
N ASN A 525 12.52 -19.81 0.22
CA ASN A 525 12.50 -21.23 -0.11
C ASN A 525 13.35 -22.07 0.88
N ARG A 526 14.53 -21.59 1.29
CA ARG A 526 15.41 -22.33 2.20
C ARG A 526 15.08 -22.09 3.67
N LEU A 527 14.98 -20.82 4.09
CA LEU A 527 14.82 -20.40 5.49
C LEU A 527 13.42 -20.68 6.05
N TRP A 528 12.36 -20.60 5.22
CA TRP A 528 11.00 -20.80 5.70
C TRP A 528 10.46 -22.13 5.23
N ASN A 529 10.28 -22.28 3.92
CA ASN A 529 9.71 -23.48 3.33
C ASN A 529 10.50 -24.76 3.64
N GLY A 530 11.84 -24.66 3.71
CA GLY A 530 12.72 -25.78 4.04
C GLY A 530 12.66 -26.13 5.53
N VAL A 531 12.89 -25.13 6.38
CA VAL A 531 12.82 -25.29 7.84
C VAL A 531 11.44 -25.82 8.27
N HIS A 532 10.36 -25.23 7.78
CA HIS A 532 8.99 -25.62 8.13
C HIS A 532 8.68 -27.08 7.78
N ALA A 533 9.13 -27.56 6.61
CA ALA A 533 8.94 -28.95 6.22
C ALA A 533 9.71 -29.89 7.14
N MET A 534 10.97 -29.56 7.46
CA MET A 534 11.81 -30.36 8.35
C MET A 534 11.29 -30.38 9.79
N THR A 535 10.76 -29.25 10.28
CA THR A 535 10.07 -29.15 11.57
C THR A 535 8.81 -30.01 11.59
N ALA A 536 7.99 -29.94 10.53
CA ALA A 536 6.75 -30.71 10.44
C ALA A 536 7.00 -32.22 10.48
N TRP A 537 8.03 -32.72 9.79
CA TRP A 537 8.38 -34.14 9.84
C TRP A 537 8.79 -34.57 11.25
N TYR A 538 9.68 -33.82 11.90
CA TYR A 538 10.11 -34.13 13.27
C TYR A 538 8.94 -34.08 14.27
N ALA A 539 8.11 -33.03 14.17
CA ALA A 539 6.92 -32.86 15.00
C ALA A 539 5.93 -34.03 14.84
N SER A 540 5.64 -34.45 13.61
CA SER A 540 4.78 -35.60 13.34
C SER A 540 5.35 -36.90 13.93
N LEU A 541 6.64 -37.14 13.77
CA LEU A 541 7.31 -38.33 14.32
C LEU A 541 7.31 -38.37 15.86
N LEU A 542 7.20 -37.21 16.52
CA LEU A 542 6.98 -37.11 17.97
C LEU A 542 5.50 -37.20 18.38
N GLY A 543 4.59 -37.37 17.43
CA GLY A 543 3.14 -37.49 17.66
C GLY A 543 2.38 -36.16 17.76
N HIS A 544 2.99 -35.03 17.38
CA HIS A 544 2.32 -33.73 17.40
C HIS A 544 1.43 -33.52 16.17
N GLN A 545 0.18 -33.12 16.38
CA GLN A 545 -0.79 -32.92 15.28
C GLN A 545 -0.61 -31.62 14.51
N THR A 546 -0.23 -30.53 15.19
CA THR A 546 -0.10 -29.19 14.60
C THR A 546 1.22 -28.52 14.97
N ILE A 547 1.69 -27.62 14.11
CA ILE A 547 2.99 -26.94 14.28
C ILE A 547 3.03 -26.13 15.58
N GLY A 548 1.98 -25.36 15.88
CA GLY A 548 1.94 -24.55 17.10
C GLY A 548 1.98 -25.38 18.39
N VAL A 549 1.38 -26.58 18.40
CA VAL A 549 1.49 -27.51 19.54
C VAL A 549 2.92 -28.04 19.64
N ALA A 550 3.51 -28.44 18.51
CA ALA A 550 4.86 -28.98 18.46
C ALA A 550 5.92 -27.96 18.93
N MET A 551 5.75 -26.67 18.61
CA MET A 551 6.66 -25.61 19.06
C MET A 551 6.69 -25.42 20.59
N GLY A 552 5.73 -25.99 21.34
CA GLY A 552 5.78 -26.06 22.79
C GLY A 552 6.66 -27.19 23.37
N ASP A 553 7.11 -28.12 22.52
CA ASP A 553 8.03 -29.19 22.91
C ASP A 553 9.49 -28.67 22.88
N PRO A 554 10.22 -28.70 24.01
CA PRO A 554 11.60 -28.19 24.08
C PRO A 554 12.54 -28.84 23.06
N ARG A 555 12.31 -30.09 22.67
CA ARG A 555 13.12 -30.81 21.66
C ARG A 555 12.93 -30.21 20.28
N VAL A 556 11.67 -29.95 19.90
CA VAL A 556 11.32 -29.33 18.62
C VAL A 556 11.86 -27.90 18.56
N GLN A 557 11.69 -27.12 19.64
CA GLN A 557 12.19 -25.75 19.70
C GLN A 557 13.72 -25.72 19.53
N TYR A 558 14.45 -26.55 20.29
CA TYR A 558 15.92 -26.64 20.19
C TYR A 558 16.37 -27.02 18.77
N TYR A 559 15.70 -28.00 18.16
CA TYR A 559 15.97 -28.41 16.79
C TYR A 559 15.74 -27.27 15.79
N VAL A 560 14.63 -26.54 15.90
CA VAL A 560 14.30 -25.41 15.02
C VAL A 560 15.33 -24.29 15.17
N GLU A 561 15.75 -23.95 16.39
CA GLU A 561 16.77 -22.94 16.64
C GLU A 561 18.11 -23.29 15.98
N LYS A 562 18.57 -24.54 16.15
CA LYS A 562 19.80 -25.04 15.51
C LYS A 562 19.69 -25.06 13.99
N LEU A 563 18.55 -25.54 13.47
CA LEU A 563 18.28 -25.62 12.04
C LEU A 563 18.26 -24.24 11.38
N LEU A 564 17.61 -23.26 12.00
CA LEU A 564 17.61 -21.88 11.55
C LEU A 564 19.03 -21.31 11.50
N ALA A 565 19.84 -21.56 12.54
CA ALA A 565 21.23 -21.09 12.58
C ALA A 565 22.07 -21.66 11.42
N GLU A 566 21.98 -22.96 11.14
CA GLU A 566 22.71 -23.61 10.04
C GLU A 566 22.26 -23.10 8.66
N VAL A 567 20.94 -22.98 8.43
CA VAL A 567 20.40 -22.45 7.17
C VAL A 567 20.82 -20.99 6.97
N MET A 568 20.75 -20.17 8.02
CA MET A 568 21.18 -18.78 7.99
C MET A 568 22.68 -18.65 7.70
N GLN A 569 23.52 -19.52 8.24
CA GLN A 569 24.97 -19.51 7.98
C GLN A 569 25.26 -19.70 6.49
N GLY A 570 24.64 -20.71 5.86
CA GLY A 570 24.77 -20.95 4.43
C GLY A 570 24.22 -19.79 3.59
N LEU A 571 23.03 -19.29 3.92
CA LEU A 571 22.42 -18.16 3.22
C LEU A 571 23.22 -16.86 3.37
N ALA A 572 23.80 -16.58 4.53
CA ALA A 572 24.59 -15.38 4.78
C ALA A 572 25.88 -15.37 3.94
N HIS A 573 26.48 -16.54 3.72
CA HIS A 573 27.63 -16.68 2.82
C HIS A 573 27.22 -16.55 1.35
N TYR A 574 26.09 -17.16 0.95
CA TYR A 574 25.59 -17.06 -0.42
C TYR A 574 25.11 -15.64 -0.78
N LEU A 575 24.50 -14.93 0.17
CA LEU A 575 23.90 -13.60 0.01
C LEU A 575 24.46 -12.60 1.05
N PRO A 576 25.74 -12.20 0.94
CA PRO A 576 26.39 -11.36 1.94
C PRO A 576 25.69 -10.01 2.14
N LYS A 577 25.09 -9.45 1.08
CA LYS A 577 24.34 -8.18 1.13
C LYS A 577 23.04 -8.27 1.96
N ARG A 578 22.53 -9.47 2.23
CA ARG A 578 21.26 -9.69 2.96
C ARG A 578 21.45 -10.30 4.34
N LYS A 579 22.68 -10.38 4.84
CA LYS A 579 22.98 -10.96 6.16
C LYS A 579 22.10 -10.38 7.28
N ASN A 580 21.86 -9.07 7.24
CA ASN A 580 21.03 -8.37 8.24
C ASN A 580 19.53 -8.69 8.13
N ASP A 581 19.03 -9.00 6.92
CA ASP A 581 17.63 -9.38 6.68
C ASP A 581 17.33 -10.77 7.27
N LEU A 582 18.31 -11.68 7.23
CA LEU A 582 18.12 -13.08 7.62
C LEU A 582 17.68 -13.24 9.09
N THR A 583 18.28 -12.50 10.01
CA THR A 583 17.92 -12.58 11.44
C THR A 583 16.49 -12.14 11.70
N ARG A 584 16.06 -11.05 11.05
CA ARG A 584 14.67 -10.57 11.15
C ARG A 584 13.69 -11.59 10.55
N LEU A 585 14.02 -12.14 9.39
CA LEU A 585 13.22 -13.15 8.69
C LEU A 585 13.12 -14.47 9.46
N ALA A 586 14.20 -14.91 10.09
CA ALA A 586 14.20 -16.11 10.93
C ALA A 586 13.33 -15.92 12.18
N ARG A 587 13.44 -14.76 12.85
CA ARG A 587 12.60 -14.43 14.01
C ARG A 587 11.11 -14.39 13.66
N SER A 588 10.75 -13.77 12.54
CA SER A 588 9.35 -13.72 12.07
C SER A 588 8.82 -15.12 11.75
N PHE A 589 9.63 -15.98 11.15
CA PHE A 589 9.26 -17.37 10.92
C PHE A 589 9.04 -18.16 12.21
N ASP A 590 9.96 -18.05 13.16
CA ASP A 590 9.86 -18.71 14.46
C ASP A 590 8.59 -18.30 15.22
N GLN A 591 8.30 -16.99 15.26
CA GLN A 591 7.05 -16.46 15.82
C GLN A 591 5.82 -17.03 15.09
N SER A 592 5.83 -17.07 13.76
CA SER A 592 4.73 -17.62 12.97
C SER A 592 4.46 -19.09 13.35
N CYS A 593 5.51 -19.90 13.46
CA CYS A 593 5.39 -21.31 13.88
C CYS A 593 4.83 -21.45 15.31
N GLN A 594 5.25 -20.60 16.26
CA GLN A 594 4.76 -20.65 17.65
C GLN A 594 3.24 -20.40 17.76
N TYR A 595 2.66 -19.62 16.85
CA TYR A 595 1.22 -19.33 16.85
C TYR A 595 0.39 -20.23 15.91
N ALA A 596 1.03 -21.18 15.21
CA ALA A 596 0.40 -22.01 14.17
C ALA A 596 -0.43 -23.20 14.74
N TYR A 597 -1.28 -22.96 15.74
CA TYR A 597 -2.06 -24.02 16.42
C TYR A 597 -3.08 -24.74 15.52
N LYS A 598 -3.46 -24.13 14.39
CA LYS A 598 -4.39 -24.69 13.41
C LYS A 598 -3.71 -25.24 12.16
N ASP A 599 -2.38 -25.21 12.10
CA ASP A 599 -1.64 -25.67 10.93
C ASP A 599 -1.20 -27.14 11.10
N PRO A 600 -1.80 -28.12 10.40
CA PRO A 600 -1.49 -29.53 10.62
C PRO A 600 -0.10 -29.89 10.10
N CYS A 601 0.66 -30.65 10.91
CA CYS A 601 1.99 -31.13 10.53
C CYS A 601 1.96 -31.93 9.21
N SER A 602 0.93 -32.76 9.00
CA SER A 602 0.74 -33.55 7.78
C SER A 602 0.58 -32.68 6.52
N ARG A 603 -0.18 -31.57 6.62
CA ARG A 603 -0.37 -30.61 5.51
C ARG A 603 0.94 -29.94 5.15
N VAL A 604 1.70 -29.51 6.16
CA VAL A 604 2.99 -28.84 5.97
C VAL A 604 4.03 -29.83 5.45
N GLY A 605 4.03 -31.06 5.95
CA GLY A 605 4.97 -32.15 5.67
C GLY A 605 4.79 -32.84 4.32
N ARG A 606 3.60 -32.77 3.70
CA ARG A 606 3.25 -33.45 2.42
C ARG A 606 4.28 -33.37 1.29
N ASP A 607 4.25 -34.36 0.39
CA ASP A 607 5.18 -34.56 -0.72
C ASP A 607 6.68 -34.58 -0.30
N PRO A 608 7.10 -35.43 0.66
CA PRO A 608 8.48 -35.38 1.17
C PRO A 608 9.54 -35.65 0.10
N LEU A 609 9.35 -36.63 -0.79
CA LEU A 609 10.29 -36.96 -1.87
C LEU A 609 10.60 -35.77 -2.79
N ARG A 610 9.57 -34.97 -3.14
CA ARG A 610 9.75 -33.75 -3.95
C ARG A 610 10.60 -32.72 -3.20
N LYS A 611 10.33 -32.50 -1.92
CA LYS A 611 11.09 -31.55 -1.08
C LYS A 611 12.53 -32.00 -0.80
N LEU A 612 12.76 -33.32 -0.84
CA LEU A 612 14.04 -34.00 -0.72
C LEU A 612 14.72 -34.22 -2.09
N SER A 613 14.33 -33.50 -3.13
CA SER A 613 15.05 -33.53 -4.42
C SER A 613 16.34 -32.69 -4.37
N ALA A 614 17.33 -33.02 -5.21
CA ALA A 614 18.69 -32.47 -5.15
C ALA A 614 18.79 -30.93 -5.21
N PHE A 615 17.89 -30.30 -5.97
CA PHE A 615 17.87 -28.85 -6.19
C PHE A 615 16.81 -28.13 -5.34
N GLU A 616 16.13 -28.85 -4.46
CA GLU A 616 15.05 -28.32 -3.62
C GLU A 616 15.56 -27.87 -2.24
N ARG A 617 14.66 -27.23 -1.49
CA ARG A 617 14.92 -26.51 -0.24
C ARG A 617 15.76 -27.24 0.82
N VAL A 618 15.61 -28.56 0.98
CA VAL A 618 16.31 -29.33 2.02
C VAL A 618 17.74 -29.65 1.59
N PHE A 619 17.92 -30.48 0.57
CA PHE A 619 19.27 -30.89 0.16
C PHE A 619 20.10 -29.74 -0.43
N SER A 620 19.49 -28.74 -1.05
CA SER A 620 20.26 -27.57 -1.51
C SER A 620 20.93 -26.83 -0.34
N SER A 621 20.34 -26.84 0.85
CA SER A 621 20.93 -26.28 2.07
C SER A 621 22.03 -27.19 2.63
N VAL A 622 21.79 -28.50 2.72
CA VAL A 622 22.79 -29.51 3.14
C VAL A 622 24.04 -29.45 2.25
N VAL A 623 23.86 -29.52 0.93
CA VAL A 623 24.96 -29.50 -0.06
C VAL A 623 25.77 -28.21 0.06
N TYR A 624 25.10 -27.07 0.24
CA TYR A 624 25.77 -25.80 0.34
C TYR A 624 26.66 -25.72 1.58
N ASN A 625 26.15 -26.11 2.75
CA ASN A 625 26.91 -26.09 3.99
C ASN A 625 28.09 -27.08 3.95
N VAL A 626 27.86 -28.31 3.48
CA VAL A 626 28.90 -29.34 3.34
C VAL A 626 30.03 -28.89 2.40
N SER A 627 29.69 -28.25 1.28
CA SER A 627 30.70 -27.79 0.30
C SER A 627 31.56 -26.62 0.80
N HIS A 628 31.11 -25.90 1.82
CA HIS A 628 31.80 -24.73 2.38
C HIS A 628 32.32 -24.94 3.81
N GLY A 629 32.17 -26.16 4.36
CA GLY A 629 32.65 -26.49 5.71
C GLY A 629 31.86 -25.82 6.84
N PHE A 630 30.58 -25.50 6.60
CA PHE A 630 29.68 -24.99 7.64
C PHE A 630 28.98 -26.13 8.38
N SER A 631 28.44 -25.86 9.57
CA SER A 631 27.64 -26.82 10.33
C SER A 631 26.41 -27.26 9.54
N PHE A 632 26.07 -28.55 9.59
CA PHE A 632 24.98 -29.16 8.83
C PHE A 632 24.29 -30.31 9.56
N GLU A 633 24.47 -30.45 10.87
CA GLU A 633 23.96 -31.58 11.65
C GLU A 633 22.45 -31.53 11.79
N ALA A 634 21.88 -30.35 12.04
CA ALA A 634 20.43 -30.15 12.10
C ALA A 634 19.81 -30.27 10.70
N LEU A 635 20.47 -29.72 9.67
CA LEU A 635 20.09 -29.88 8.27
C LEU A 635 20.04 -31.34 7.83
N LEU A 636 21.05 -32.12 8.22
CA LEU A 636 21.12 -33.55 7.92
C LEU A 636 20.03 -34.33 8.68
N SER A 637 19.81 -34.00 9.94
CA SER A 637 18.73 -34.58 10.75
C SER A 637 17.37 -34.31 10.12
N GLY A 638 17.13 -33.10 9.60
CA GLY A 638 15.90 -32.77 8.87
C GLY A 638 15.68 -33.58 7.61
N ALA A 639 16.75 -33.88 6.86
CA ALA A 639 16.66 -34.78 5.71
C ALA A 639 16.33 -36.22 6.15
N ILE A 640 16.89 -36.68 7.28
CA ILE A 640 16.60 -38.00 7.86
C ILE A 640 15.14 -38.07 8.32
N PHE A 641 14.63 -37.05 9.03
CA PHE A 641 13.23 -36.99 9.46
C PHE A 641 12.26 -37.07 8.29
N GLY A 642 12.57 -36.45 7.15
CA GLY A 642 11.74 -36.57 5.95
C GLY A 642 11.64 -37.99 5.40
N TYR A 643 12.71 -38.78 5.50
CA TYR A 643 12.67 -40.20 5.13
C TYR A 643 11.98 -41.05 6.20
N LEU A 644 12.22 -40.80 7.48
CA LEU A 644 11.55 -41.51 8.58
C LEU A 644 10.04 -41.26 8.58
N TYR A 645 9.61 -40.02 8.28
CA TYR A 645 8.21 -39.67 8.09
C TYR A 645 7.56 -40.51 6.97
N LEU A 646 8.26 -40.72 5.85
CA LEU A 646 7.77 -41.61 4.77
C LEU A 646 7.67 -43.08 5.22
N MET A 647 8.54 -43.54 6.11
CA MET A 647 8.52 -44.91 6.63
C MET A 647 7.36 -45.13 7.60
N GLU A 648 7.10 -44.17 8.51
CA GLU A 648 6.09 -44.29 9.57
C GLU A 648 4.68 -43.92 9.09
N GLU A 649 4.53 -42.78 8.41
CA GLU A 649 3.20 -42.21 8.08
C GLU A 649 2.72 -42.63 6.68
N GLU A 650 3.63 -42.92 5.75
CA GLU A 650 3.32 -43.35 4.37
C GLU A 650 3.72 -44.81 4.08
N GLU A 651 4.16 -45.56 5.11
CA GLU A 651 4.55 -46.97 5.07
C GLU A 651 5.51 -47.35 3.92
N GLN A 652 6.40 -46.42 3.52
CA GLN A 652 7.31 -46.65 2.39
C GLN A 652 8.48 -47.58 2.77
N PRO A 653 8.79 -48.62 1.96
CA PRO A 653 9.92 -49.51 2.22
C PRO A 653 11.27 -48.78 2.15
N ILE A 654 12.16 -49.08 3.10
CA ILE A 654 13.50 -48.47 3.21
C ILE A 654 14.32 -48.56 1.90
N ASP A 655 14.21 -49.66 1.15
CA ASP A 655 14.93 -49.87 -0.11
C ASP A 655 14.54 -48.84 -1.19
N VAL A 656 13.26 -48.47 -1.23
CA VAL A 656 12.75 -47.44 -2.16
C VAL A 656 13.33 -46.08 -1.81
N LEU A 657 13.37 -45.76 -0.51
CA LEU A 657 13.88 -44.49 -0.01
C LEU A 657 15.40 -44.35 -0.22
N LEU A 658 16.16 -45.43 0.01
CA LEU A 658 17.59 -45.47 -0.27
C LEU A 658 17.88 -45.37 -1.78
N GLY A 659 17.02 -45.96 -2.62
CA GLY A 659 17.05 -45.79 -4.06
C GLY A 659 16.88 -44.32 -4.48
N HIS A 660 15.88 -43.64 -3.92
CA HIS A 660 15.67 -42.21 -4.11
C HIS A 660 16.89 -41.39 -3.66
N LEU A 661 17.38 -41.60 -2.44
CA LEU A 661 18.56 -40.90 -1.90
C LEU A 661 19.77 -41.03 -2.82
N LYS A 662 20.04 -42.24 -3.32
CA LYS A 662 21.15 -42.51 -4.23
C LYS A 662 21.01 -41.72 -5.53
N GLN A 663 19.80 -41.66 -6.11
CA GLN A 663 19.53 -40.88 -7.31
C GLN A 663 19.74 -39.38 -7.08
N GLN A 664 19.27 -38.84 -5.95
CA GLN A 664 19.44 -37.42 -5.64
C GLN A 664 20.91 -37.05 -5.42
N LEU A 665 21.66 -37.84 -4.64
CA LEU A 665 23.09 -37.58 -4.40
C LEU A 665 23.93 -37.59 -5.69
N GLN A 666 23.54 -38.38 -6.70
CA GLN A 666 24.21 -38.36 -8.00
C GLN A 666 24.10 -36.99 -8.69
N GLN A 667 22.94 -36.33 -8.59
CA GLN A 667 22.66 -35.03 -9.20
C GLN A 667 23.31 -33.85 -8.45
N MET A 668 23.65 -34.02 -7.17
CA MET A 668 24.23 -32.96 -6.34
C MET A 668 25.67 -32.63 -6.75
N ASN A 669 26.05 -31.35 -6.67
CA ASN A 669 27.41 -30.90 -6.90
C ASN A 669 28.28 -31.05 -5.64
N LEU A 670 28.68 -32.28 -5.34
CA LEU A 670 29.54 -32.65 -4.19
C LEU A 670 30.68 -33.57 -4.61
N SER A 671 31.76 -33.60 -3.82
CA SER A 671 32.85 -34.56 -4.00
C SER A 671 32.35 -36.00 -3.82
N LYS A 672 33.00 -36.97 -4.46
CA LYS A 672 32.65 -38.41 -4.29
C LYS A 672 32.73 -38.85 -2.82
N ALA A 673 33.68 -38.31 -2.06
CA ALA A 673 33.83 -38.58 -0.64
C ALA A 673 32.62 -38.07 0.17
N HIS A 674 32.21 -36.81 -0.04
CA HIS A 674 31.05 -36.24 0.64
C HIS A 674 29.75 -36.97 0.29
N LYS A 675 29.54 -37.33 -0.98
CA LYS A 675 28.37 -38.12 -1.39
C LYS A 675 28.31 -39.47 -0.68
N LYS A 676 29.45 -40.16 -0.57
CA LYS A 676 29.54 -41.46 0.12
C LYS A 676 29.29 -41.32 1.63
N ALA A 677 29.84 -40.28 2.25
CA ALA A 677 29.64 -40.00 3.67
C ALA A 677 28.16 -39.71 3.99
N LEU A 678 27.52 -38.81 3.23
CA LEU A 678 26.10 -38.47 3.42
C LEU A 678 25.20 -39.70 3.23
N TYR A 679 25.43 -40.49 2.18
CA TYR A 679 24.68 -41.74 1.97
C TYR A 679 24.83 -42.68 3.16
N TYR A 680 26.05 -42.91 3.63
CA TYR A 680 26.34 -43.81 4.74
C TYR A 680 25.65 -43.37 6.03
N VAL A 681 25.74 -42.09 6.39
CA VAL A 681 25.13 -41.56 7.62
C VAL A 681 23.61 -41.69 7.58
N ILE A 682 22.96 -41.28 6.48
CA ILE A 682 21.51 -41.38 6.37
C ILE A 682 21.08 -42.85 6.38
N GLN A 683 21.73 -43.72 5.60
CA GLN A 683 21.43 -45.15 5.56
C GLN A 683 21.55 -45.79 6.96
N LYS A 684 22.64 -45.50 7.68
CA LYS A 684 22.87 -46.02 9.02
C LYS A 684 21.74 -45.64 9.96
N ARG A 685 21.35 -44.36 9.99
CA ARG A 685 20.27 -43.87 10.86
C ARG A 685 18.90 -44.48 10.54
N LEU A 686 18.57 -44.63 9.25
CA LEU A 686 17.32 -45.28 8.85
C LEU A 686 17.28 -46.77 9.29
N ASN A 687 18.40 -47.48 9.17
CA ASN A 687 18.50 -48.88 9.62
C ASN A 687 18.42 -49.00 11.16
N GLU A 688 19.15 -48.17 11.90
CA GLU A 688 19.10 -48.15 13.38
C GLU A 688 17.66 -47.93 13.88
N TYR A 689 16.95 -46.99 13.26
CA TYR A 689 15.56 -46.71 13.58
C TYR A 689 14.63 -47.89 13.23
N GLN A 690 14.77 -48.48 12.03
CA GLN A 690 13.97 -49.66 11.63
C GLN A 690 14.17 -50.87 12.56
N ASN A 691 15.37 -51.05 13.08
CA ASN A 691 15.71 -52.13 14.00
C ASN A 691 15.29 -51.85 15.46
N GLY A 692 14.77 -50.66 15.76
CA GLY A 692 14.44 -50.22 17.12
C GLY A 692 15.67 -49.96 18.00
N GLU A 693 16.86 -49.79 17.39
CA GLU A 693 18.11 -49.46 18.09
C GLU A 693 18.16 -47.96 18.47
N LEU A 694 17.31 -47.14 17.86
CA LEU A 694 17.26 -45.71 18.06
C LEU A 694 15.81 -45.21 17.99
N GLY A 695 15.35 -44.50 19.02
CA GLY A 695 14.03 -43.88 19.09
C GLY A 695 14.04 -42.42 18.66
N MET A 696 12.85 -41.83 18.43
CA MET A 696 12.76 -40.39 18.11
C MET A 696 13.29 -39.48 19.22
N GLU A 697 13.29 -39.97 20.46
CA GLU A 697 13.81 -39.25 21.64
C GLU A 697 15.34 -39.15 21.64
N ASP A 698 16.02 -40.04 20.90
CA ASP A 698 17.49 -40.05 20.76
C ASP A 698 17.97 -39.05 19.71
N PHE A 699 17.06 -38.49 18.89
CA PHE A 699 17.37 -37.43 17.95
C PHE A 699 17.28 -36.05 18.62
N MET A 700 18.39 -35.32 18.64
CA MET A 700 18.51 -33.91 19.09
C MET A 700 18.09 -33.67 20.56
N ILE A 701 18.80 -34.31 21.49
CA ILE A 701 18.73 -34.01 22.93
C ILE A 701 19.46 -32.67 23.18
N PRO A 702 18.93 -31.73 24.00
CA PRO A 702 19.72 -30.57 24.45
C PRO A 702 20.99 -31.07 25.12
N ASP A 703 22.17 -30.66 24.62
CA ASP A 703 23.47 -31.19 25.03
C ASP A 703 23.56 -31.37 26.56
N GLN A 704 23.64 -32.62 27.02
CA GLN A 704 24.69 -32.93 27.96
C GLN A 704 26.00 -32.97 27.17
N PRO A 705 27.09 -32.38 27.68
CA PRO A 705 28.33 -32.20 26.92
C PRO A 705 28.90 -33.56 26.51
N GLN A 706 28.76 -33.91 25.22
CA GLN A 706 29.48 -35.01 24.63
C GLN A 706 30.76 -34.48 24.00
N ASN A 707 31.89 -34.76 24.65
CA ASN A 707 33.20 -34.76 24.03
C ASN A 707 33.18 -35.77 22.86
N THR A 708 33.10 -35.27 21.63
CA THR A 708 33.55 -36.03 20.46
C THR A 708 34.45 -35.17 19.62
N GLU A 709 35.75 -35.32 19.90
CA GLU A 709 36.82 -35.01 18.97
C GLU A 709 36.57 -35.73 17.63
N MET A 710 36.22 -34.98 16.60
CA MET A 710 36.44 -35.42 15.23
C MET A 710 37.90 -35.10 14.89
N SER A 711 38.80 -36.03 15.21
CA SER A 711 40.18 -36.00 14.77
C SER A 711 40.22 -36.10 13.23
N CYS A 712 40.85 -35.13 12.59
CA CYS A 712 41.33 -35.26 11.22
C CYS A 712 42.26 -36.49 11.11
N ALA A 713 41.90 -37.43 10.23
CA ALA A 713 42.80 -38.36 9.56
C ALA A 713 42.23 -38.71 8.18
#